data_AF-A0A538BC02-F1
#
_entry.id   AF-A0A538BC02-F1
#
_cell.length_a   1.000
_cell.length_b   1.000
_cell.length_c   1.000
_cell.angle_alpha   90.00
_cell.angle_beta   90.00
_cell.angle_gamma   90.00
#
_symmetry.space_group_name_H-M   'P 1'
#
loop_
_entity.id
_entity.type
_entity.pdbx_description
1 polymer ?
#
loop_
_entity_poly.entity_id
_entity_poly.type
_entity_poly.pdbx_seq_one_letter_code
_entity_poly.pdbx_strand_id
1 'polypeptide(L)'
;MATVDKVLRWRRPTVPPWRSSSPDADAELAPLLAAYRSNQPRADTALITRAYHVARAAHEGQVRRSGDPYIQHPLAVAKILADLGLDDITLSAALLHDSVEDTGVTLEEVAAEFGDDVAAIVDGVTKLDRVSFDSKEAQQAATMRKMLVAMAKDIRVLLIKLADRLHNMRTIAALRADQQQRIAQETLDVYAPLAHRLGIAEMKWQLEDLGFATLYPKRYAEIEQMVSTRSPERDVYLAQVLEEVRDRLAELRISAEVTGRPKHYWSIYEKMVVKGREFNDIFDLVGIRVLVDSVKDCYAALGSIHATWKPVQGRFKDYIAMPKFNLYQSLHTTVVGPQGKPLEVQIRTREMHRRSEFGVAAHWGYKEHTPDTDTAWLQRIVDWQQETSDPRAFMESLKIDLEQDEVFVFTPKGDVVTLPAQATPIDFAYAIHTEVGHRCIGARINGRLTSLDTPLRSGDTVEVFTSKVAGAGPSRDWLKIVVSPRARNKIRQWFSRERREDAIENGRDELTKALRREGLPVQKVAASAVIPKVAEAMNYADLDALHAAIGEGHVSAKSVAQRIARELRGGDHEEQLPATARQPRPSRRKQTVGVHVEGLDDVMVRLSRCCTPVPGDEIIGFVTRGRGVSVHRADCANAASLVATNGDRL
;
A
#
# COMPACT_ATOMS: atom_id res chain seq x y z
N MET A 1 -2.62 -16.36 -29.58
CA MET A 1 -2.06 -15.08 -30.09
C MET A 1 -2.96 -14.41 -31.13
N ALA A 2 -3.67 -15.13 -32.02
CA ALA A 2 -4.54 -14.51 -33.04
C ALA A 2 -5.89 -13.91 -32.55
N THR A 3 -6.33 -14.23 -31.34
CA THR A 3 -7.64 -13.75 -30.80
C THR A 3 -7.54 -12.42 -30.05
N VAL A 4 -6.35 -12.06 -29.53
CA VAL A 4 -6.14 -10.81 -28.78
C VAL A 4 -6.04 -9.61 -29.74
N ASP A 5 -5.46 -9.81 -30.92
CA ASP A 5 -5.33 -8.76 -31.95
C ASP A 5 -6.63 -8.42 -32.69
N LYS A 6 -7.66 -9.30 -32.62
CA LYS A 6 -8.96 -9.04 -33.26
C LYS A 6 -9.92 -8.19 -32.41
N VAL A 7 -9.64 -8.03 -31.12
CA VAL A 7 -10.60 -7.49 -30.14
C VAL A 7 -10.41 -5.99 -29.89
N LEU A 8 -9.22 -5.41 -30.13
CA LEU A 8 -8.93 -4.02 -29.80
C LEU A 8 -8.60 -3.23 -31.08
N ARG A 9 -9.62 -2.71 -31.77
CA ARG A 9 -9.46 -1.98 -33.05
C ARG A 9 -8.57 -0.73 -32.94
N TRP A 10 -8.38 -0.16 -31.76
CA TRP A 10 -7.51 1.00 -31.50
C TRP A 10 -6.03 0.65 -31.26
N ARG A 11 -5.64 -0.63 -31.30
CA ARG A 11 -4.22 -1.04 -31.18
C ARG A 11 -3.34 -0.75 -32.41
N ARG A 12 -3.88 -0.11 -33.46
CA ARG A 12 -3.08 0.39 -34.58
C ARG A 12 -2.92 1.90 -34.46
N PRO A 13 -1.70 2.43 -34.26
CA PRO A 13 -1.40 3.74 -34.82
C PRO A 13 -1.44 3.55 -36.35
N THR A 14 -2.52 3.96 -37.00
CA THR A 14 -2.52 4.11 -38.46
C THR A 14 -1.69 5.35 -38.79
N VAL A 15 -0.37 5.21 -38.75
CA VAL A 15 0.54 6.15 -39.39
C VAL A 15 0.82 5.60 -40.80
N PRO A 16 0.41 6.29 -41.88
CA PRO A 16 0.75 5.89 -43.23
C PRO A 16 2.28 5.87 -43.43
N PRO A 17 2.86 4.94 -44.20
CA PRO A 17 4.33 4.72 -44.27
C PRO A 17 5.16 5.81 -44.97
N TRP A 18 4.64 7.04 -45.18
CA TRP A 18 5.29 8.03 -46.05
C TRP A 18 5.34 9.47 -45.51
N ARG A 19 5.33 9.69 -44.19
CA ARG A 19 5.76 10.98 -43.61
C ARG A 19 7.13 10.84 -42.95
N SER A 20 8.17 10.91 -43.78
CA SER A 20 9.59 10.94 -43.40
C SER A 20 10.12 12.38 -43.32
N SER A 21 9.37 13.29 -42.73
CA SER A 21 9.84 14.65 -42.43
C SER A 21 9.43 14.95 -41.00
N SER A 22 10.41 15.09 -40.10
CA SER A 22 10.19 15.60 -38.74
C SER A 22 9.31 16.85 -38.86
N PRO A 23 8.14 16.90 -38.18
CA PRO A 23 7.31 18.09 -38.20
C PRO A 23 8.14 19.29 -37.71
N ASP A 24 7.80 20.48 -38.20
CA ASP A 24 8.36 21.71 -37.67
C ASP A 24 8.10 21.79 -36.15
N ALA A 25 9.07 22.31 -35.38
CA ALA A 25 9.01 22.40 -33.92
C ALA A 25 7.71 23.07 -33.46
N ASP A 26 7.34 24.13 -34.19
CA ASP A 26 6.18 24.95 -33.92
C ASP A 26 4.87 24.21 -34.25
N ALA A 27 4.89 23.28 -35.21
CA ALA A 27 3.74 22.47 -35.57
C ALA A 27 3.45 21.37 -34.52
N GLU A 28 4.49 20.81 -33.90
CA GLU A 28 4.33 19.84 -32.79
C GLU A 28 3.81 20.53 -31.52
N LEU A 29 4.30 21.75 -31.24
CA LEU A 29 3.96 22.48 -30.03
C LEU A 29 2.58 23.16 -30.09
N ALA A 30 2.08 23.50 -31.29
CA ALA A 30 0.82 24.23 -31.48
C ALA A 30 -0.41 23.63 -30.75
N PRO A 31 -0.66 22.30 -30.75
CA PRO A 31 -1.79 21.71 -30.02
C PRO A 31 -1.70 21.92 -28.51
N LEU A 32 -0.49 21.88 -27.93
CA LEU A 32 -0.27 22.13 -26.51
C LEU A 32 -0.56 23.60 -26.18
N LEU A 33 -0.03 24.52 -26.98
CA LEU A 33 -0.27 25.96 -26.77
C LEU A 33 -1.74 26.34 -26.97
N ALA A 34 -2.43 25.69 -27.90
CA ALA A 34 -3.87 25.88 -28.11
C ALA A 34 -4.68 25.42 -26.89
N ALA A 35 -4.39 24.23 -26.35
CA ALA A 35 -5.02 23.73 -25.13
C ALA A 35 -4.76 24.66 -23.95
N TYR A 36 -3.51 25.08 -23.74
CA TYR A 36 -3.15 26.02 -22.68
C TYR A 36 -3.89 27.36 -22.81
N ARG A 37 -3.92 27.96 -24.01
CA ARG A 37 -4.62 29.23 -24.26
C ARG A 37 -6.13 29.13 -24.16
N SER A 38 -6.74 27.97 -24.42
CA SER A 38 -8.19 27.80 -24.21
C SER A 38 -8.57 27.94 -22.73
N ASN A 39 -7.68 27.53 -21.82
CA ASN A 39 -7.89 27.65 -20.38
C ASN A 39 -7.37 28.98 -19.82
N GLN A 40 -6.30 29.53 -20.41
CA GLN A 40 -5.66 30.79 -19.98
C GLN A 40 -5.36 31.71 -21.19
N PRO A 41 -6.36 32.49 -21.69
CA PRO A 41 -6.22 33.26 -22.93
C PRO A 41 -5.15 34.35 -22.93
N ARG A 42 -4.71 34.81 -21.75
CA ARG A 42 -3.72 35.89 -21.56
C ARG A 42 -2.38 35.41 -21.02
N ALA A 43 -2.18 34.11 -20.85
CA ALA A 43 -0.96 33.59 -20.25
C ALA A 43 0.21 33.59 -21.24
N ASP A 44 1.41 33.83 -20.72
CA ASP A 44 2.64 33.77 -21.50
C ASP A 44 2.98 32.31 -21.85
N THR A 45 3.37 32.07 -23.10
CA THR A 45 3.76 30.76 -23.61
C THR A 45 5.26 30.57 -23.71
N ALA A 46 6.06 31.60 -23.37
CA ALA A 46 7.51 31.58 -23.54
C ALA A 46 8.19 30.49 -22.69
N LEU A 47 7.76 30.30 -21.44
CA LEU A 47 8.33 29.28 -20.54
C LEU A 47 8.14 27.86 -21.10
N ILE A 48 6.91 27.53 -21.52
CA ILE A 48 6.56 26.24 -22.12
C ILE A 48 7.34 25.98 -23.40
N THR A 49 7.49 27.03 -24.24
CA THR A 49 8.22 26.93 -25.51
C THR A 49 9.70 26.64 -25.27
N ARG A 50 10.33 27.33 -24.31
CA ARG A 50 11.72 27.05 -23.91
C ARG A 50 11.88 25.62 -23.39
N ALA A 51 10.99 25.19 -22.49
CA ALA A 51 11.03 23.85 -21.92
C ALA A 51 10.91 22.76 -23.01
N TYR A 52 10.05 22.97 -24.02
CA TYR A 52 9.94 22.06 -25.16
C TYR A 52 11.23 21.97 -25.97
N HIS A 53 11.90 23.11 -26.25
CA HIS A 53 13.16 23.09 -26.99
C HIS A 53 14.27 22.36 -26.24
N VAL A 54 14.38 22.58 -24.92
CA VAL A 54 15.35 21.88 -24.06
C VAL A 54 15.06 20.38 -24.04
N ALA A 55 13.80 19.98 -23.79
CA ALA A 55 13.41 18.57 -23.80
C ALA A 55 13.66 17.90 -25.17
N ARG A 56 13.37 18.60 -26.27
CA ARG A 56 13.59 18.08 -27.63
C ARG A 56 15.08 17.88 -27.91
N ALA A 57 15.92 18.83 -27.51
CA ALA A 57 17.37 18.72 -27.66
C ALA A 57 17.95 17.60 -26.80
N ALA A 58 17.48 17.48 -25.55
CA ALA A 58 17.92 16.44 -24.62
C ALA A 58 17.63 15.02 -25.14
N HIS A 59 16.47 14.84 -25.80
CA HIS A 59 16.03 13.56 -26.34
C HIS A 59 16.32 13.38 -27.84
N GLU A 60 17.24 14.17 -28.42
CA GLU A 60 17.59 14.08 -29.82
C GLU A 60 18.20 12.70 -30.15
N GLY A 61 17.68 12.04 -31.19
CA GLY A 61 18.10 10.70 -31.58
C GLY A 61 17.54 9.55 -30.71
N GLN A 62 16.78 9.85 -29.64
CA GLN A 62 16.13 8.84 -28.81
C GLN A 62 14.77 8.44 -29.38
N VAL A 63 14.53 7.12 -29.46
CA VAL A 63 13.27 6.55 -29.94
C VAL A 63 12.60 5.71 -28.86
N ARG A 64 11.26 5.78 -28.78
CA ARG A 64 10.49 4.89 -27.93
C ARG A 64 10.43 3.48 -28.49
N ARG A 65 10.03 2.51 -27.65
CA ARG A 65 9.80 1.12 -28.08
C ARG A 65 8.70 0.97 -29.13
N SER A 66 7.81 1.96 -29.27
CA SER A 66 6.81 2.03 -30.34
C SER A 66 7.42 2.41 -31.71
N GLY A 67 8.63 2.96 -31.74
CA GLY A 67 9.27 3.53 -32.92
C GLY A 67 9.09 5.06 -33.07
N ASP A 68 8.28 5.69 -32.22
CA ASP A 68 8.05 7.14 -32.26
C ASP A 68 9.21 7.93 -31.61
N PRO A 69 9.44 9.18 -32.02
CA PRO A 69 10.39 10.07 -31.35
C PRO A 69 10.06 10.23 -29.86
N TYR A 70 11.08 10.23 -29.00
CA TYR A 70 10.86 10.24 -27.55
C TYR A 70 10.08 11.48 -27.06
N ILE A 71 10.32 12.64 -27.68
CA ILE A 71 9.67 13.92 -27.36
C ILE A 71 8.14 13.90 -27.42
N GLN A 72 7.56 12.98 -28.21
CA GLN A 72 6.10 12.85 -28.32
C GLN A 72 5.45 12.49 -26.97
N HIS A 73 6.17 11.78 -26.10
CA HIS A 73 5.65 11.44 -24.78
C HIS A 73 5.57 12.65 -23.83
N PRO A 74 6.66 13.37 -23.52
CA PRO A 74 6.57 14.57 -22.69
C PRO A 74 5.56 15.59 -23.22
N LEU A 75 5.47 15.75 -24.55
CA LEU A 75 4.49 16.63 -25.18
C LEU A 75 3.04 16.16 -24.92
N ALA A 76 2.76 14.87 -25.04
CA ALA A 76 1.44 14.32 -24.76
C ALA A 76 1.07 14.41 -23.27
N VAL A 77 2.04 14.23 -22.36
CA VAL A 77 1.85 14.40 -20.92
C VAL A 77 1.53 15.86 -20.61
N ALA A 78 2.30 16.81 -21.14
CA ALA A 78 2.03 18.24 -21.01
C ALA A 78 0.65 18.60 -21.58
N LYS A 79 0.25 18.01 -22.71
CA LYS A 79 -1.08 18.27 -23.30
C LYS A 79 -2.21 17.81 -22.37
N ILE A 80 -2.11 16.62 -21.79
CA ILE A 80 -3.10 16.12 -20.83
C ILE A 80 -3.24 17.09 -19.66
N LEU A 81 -2.13 17.63 -19.15
CA LEU A 81 -2.13 18.60 -18.04
C LEU A 81 -2.66 19.98 -18.45
N ALA A 82 -2.43 20.38 -19.72
CA ALA A 82 -2.97 21.62 -20.27
C ALA A 82 -4.49 21.55 -20.45
N ASP A 83 -5.01 20.39 -20.85
CA ASP A 83 -6.45 20.13 -20.93
C ASP A 83 -7.12 20.21 -19.54
N LEU A 84 -6.41 19.79 -18.47
CA LEU A 84 -6.84 19.98 -17.08
C LEU A 84 -6.77 21.44 -16.59
N GLY A 85 -6.12 22.34 -17.34
CA GLY A 85 -6.01 23.77 -17.03
C GLY A 85 -4.87 24.15 -16.07
N LEU A 86 -3.82 23.33 -15.98
CA LEU A 86 -2.66 23.62 -15.14
C LEU A 86 -1.78 24.76 -15.67
N ASP A 87 -0.95 25.30 -14.78
CA ASP A 87 -0.06 26.44 -15.02
C ASP A 87 1.19 26.08 -15.84
N ASP A 88 1.82 27.11 -16.39
CA ASP A 88 3.04 27.04 -17.19
C ASP A 88 4.20 26.34 -16.48
N ILE A 89 4.33 26.52 -15.17
CA ILE A 89 5.33 25.82 -14.33
C ILE A 89 5.12 24.30 -14.41
N THR A 90 3.88 23.83 -14.19
CA THR A 90 3.56 22.39 -14.24
C THR A 90 3.76 21.83 -15.65
N LEU A 91 3.36 22.56 -16.68
CA LEU A 91 3.53 22.15 -18.07
C LEU A 91 5.01 22.07 -18.45
N SER A 92 5.83 23.01 -17.99
CA SER A 92 7.28 23.01 -18.22
C SER A 92 7.96 21.85 -17.50
N ALA A 93 7.60 21.60 -16.23
CA ALA A 93 8.09 20.44 -15.50
C ALA A 93 7.68 19.11 -16.17
N ALA A 94 6.47 19.03 -16.71
CA ALA A 94 6.00 17.86 -17.45
C ALA A 94 6.76 17.62 -18.76
N LEU A 95 7.22 18.67 -19.44
CA LEU A 95 8.07 18.53 -20.63
C LEU A 95 9.48 18.04 -20.27
N LEU A 96 9.99 18.43 -19.11
CA LEU A 96 11.37 18.14 -18.66
C LEU A 96 11.50 16.88 -17.79
N HIS A 97 10.38 16.26 -17.39
CA HIS A 97 10.39 15.23 -16.34
C HIS A 97 11.27 14.01 -16.65
N ASP A 98 11.27 13.54 -17.90
CA ASP A 98 12.10 12.43 -18.35
C ASP A 98 13.48 12.90 -18.84
N SER A 99 13.68 14.21 -19.04
CA SER A 99 14.98 14.74 -19.49
C SER A 99 16.04 14.59 -18.42
N VAL A 100 15.70 14.82 -17.14
CA VAL A 100 16.63 14.61 -16.02
C VAL A 100 16.88 13.12 -15.73
N GLU A 101 15.90 12.25 -16.01
CA GLU A 101 16.06 10.80 -15.80
C GLU A 101 16.91 10.14 -16.89
N ASP A 102 16.60 10.41 -18.16
CA ASP A 102 17.09 9.63 -19.30
C ASP A 102 18.24 10.28 -20.07
N THR A 103 18.61 11.53 -19.72
CA THR A 103 19.61 12.31 -20.47
C THR A 103 20.68 12.88 -19.54
N GLY A 104 21.59 13.69 -20.08
CA GLY A 104 22.66 14.34 -19.31
C GLY A 104 22.24 15.60 -18.55
N VAL A 105 20.98 16.05 -18.69
CA VAL A 105 20.48 17.27 -18.04
C VAL A 105 20.41 17.08 -16.53
N THR A 106 20.99 18.03 -15.79
CA THR A 106 21.03 18.01 -14.32
C THR A 106 19.91 18.86 -13.70
N LEU A 107 19.53 18.55 -12.46
CA LEU A 107 18.56 19.37 -11.71
C LEU A 107 19.05 20.81 -11.48
N GLU A 108 20.37 21.02 -11.40
CA GLU A 108 20.98 22.34 -11.23
C GLU A 108 20.80 23.20 -12.48
N GLU A 109 20.96 22.62 -13.67
CA GLU A 109 20.68 23.30 -14.95
C GLU A 109 19.20 23.66 -15.08
N VAL A 110 18.30 22.75 -14.69
CA VAL A 110 16.85 23.02 -14.69
C VAL A 110 16.51 24.16 -13.72
N ALA A 111 17.10 24.19 -12.52
CA ALA A 111 16.89 25.27 -11.55
C ALA A 111 17.39 26.62 -12.07
N ALA A 112 18.57 26.64 -12.72
CA ALA A 112 19.15 27.86 -13.27
C ALA A 112 18.34 28.44 -14.44
N GLU A 113 17.77 27.59 -15.31
CA GLU A 113 17.08 28.03 -16.52
C GLU A 113 15.56 28.23 -16.33
N PHE A 114 14.92 27.44 -15.46
CA PHE A 114 13.46 27.42 -15.29
C PHE A 114 12.99 27.78 -13.87
N GLY A 115 13.91 27.90 -12.91
CA GLY A 115 13.63 28.26 -11.52
C GLY A 115 13.47 27.05 -10.59
N ASP A 116 13.59 27.32 -9.29
CA ASP A 116 13.58 26.30 -8.23
C ASP A 116 12.28 25.51 -8.18
N ASP A 117 11.14 26.15 -8.47
CA ASP A 117 9.83 25.48 -8.48
C ASP A 117 9.75 24.36 -9.52
N VAL A 118 10.24 24.61 -10.75
CA VAL A 118 10.26 23.61 -11.82
C VAL A 118 11.21 22.47 -11.45
N ALA A 119 12.40 22.79 -10.93
CA ALA A 119 13.38 21.80 -10.51
C ALA A 119 12.86 20.89 -9.38
N ALA A 120 12.17 21.48 -8.38
CA ALA A 120 11.58 20.72 -7.28
C ALA A 120 10.50 19.75 -7.74
N ILE A 121 9.65 20.17 -8.68
CA ILE A 121 8.63 19.28 -9.28
C ILE A 121 9.29 18.16 -10.08
N VAL A 122 10.27 18.49 -10.93
CA VAL A 122 10.99 17.49 -11.73
C VAL A 122 11.69 16.46 -10.85
N ASP A 123 12.41 16.88 -9.80
CA ASP A 123 13.02 15.95 -8.82
C ASP A 123 11.98 15.04 -8.16
N GLY A 124 10.84 15.59 -7.76
CA GLY A 124 9.74 14.82 -7.15
C GLY A 124 9.15 13.76 -8.10
N VAL A 125 9.15 14.07 -9.39
CA VAL A 125 8.69 13.18 -10.47
C VAL A 125 9.79 12.16 -10.85
N THR A 126 11.07 12.40 -10.54
CA THR A 126 12.14 11.47 -10.93
C THR A 126 12.18 10.15 -10.14
N LYS A 127 12.34 9.01 -10.83
CA LYS A 127 12.43 7.66 -10.23
C LYS A 127 13.68 7.47 -9.34
N LEU A 128 13.52 6.66 -8.29
CA LEU A 128 14.64 6.10 -7.50
C LEU A 128 15.27 4.92 -8.24
N ASP A 129 16.01 5.20 -9.30
CA ASP A 129 16.66 4.12 -10.07
C ASP A 129 18.03 3.70 -9.50
N ARG A 130 18.54 4.38 -8.46
CA ARG A 130 19.92 4.19 -7.97
C ARG A 130 20.09 3.34 -6.71
N VAL A 131 19.01 2.78 -6.12
CA VAL A 131 19.12 1.95 -4.91
C VAL A 131 18.79 0.49 -5.24
N SER A 132 19.76 -0.40 -5.04
CA SER A 132 19.58 -1.84 -5.23
C SER A 132 18.73 -2.43 -4.10
N PHE A 133 17.49 -2.80 -4.40
CA PHE A 133 16.62 -3.52 -3.48
C PHE A 133 16.66 -5.03 -3.76
N ASP A 134 16.58 -5.84 -2.70
CA ASP A 134 16.61 -7.31 -2.78
C ASP A 134 15.40 -7.92 -3.52
N SER A 135 14.30 -7.18 -3.65
CA SER A 135 13.10 -7.61 -4.39
C SER A 135 12.47 -6.48 -5.20
N LYS A 136 11.88 -6.85 -6.34
CA LYS A 136 11.18 -5.90 -7.22
C LYS A 136 9.94 -5.29 -6.56
N GLU A 137 9.25 -6.01 -5.67
CA GLU A 137 8.14 -5.40 -4.89
C GLU A 137 8.64 -4.35 -3.89
N ALA A 138 9.80 -4.59 -3.26
CA ALA A 138 10.40 -3.60 -2.37
C ALA A 138 10.84 -2.34 -3.12
N GLN A 139 11.38 -2.48 -4.33
CA GLN A 139 11.72 -1.34 -5.19
C GLN A 139 10.49 -0.54 -5.60
N GLN A 140 9.39 -1.22 -5.96
CA GLN A 140 8.11 -0.55 -6.26
C GLN A 140 7.58 0.21 -5.05
N ALA A 141 7.57 -0.43 -3.88
CA ALA A 141 7.14 0.21 -2.64
C ALA A 141 8.00 1.43 -2.28
N ALA A 142 9.32 1.36 -2.47
CA ALA A 142 10.23 2.49 -2.23
C ALA A 142 10.03 3.64 -3.23
N THR A 143 9.81 3.32 -4.51
CA THR A 143 9.52 4.32 -5.55
C THR A 143 8.20 5.04 -5.26
N MET A 144 7.15 4.28 -4.93
CA MET A 144 5.86 4.84 -4.53
C MET A 144 5.98 5.65 -3.24
N ARG A 145 6.83 5.24 -2.30
CA ARG A 145 7.10 6.00 -1.08
C ARG A 145 7.72 7.37 -1.38
N LYS A 146 8.77 7.45 -2.22
CA LYS A 146 9.35 8.74 -2.62
C LYS A 146 8.33 9.60 -3.33
N MET A 147 7.58 9.00 -4.27
CA MET A 147 6.50 9.68 -4.98
C MET A 147 5.50 10.29 -3.99
N LEU A 148 4.97 9.53 -3.03
CA LEU A 148 4.00 10.02 -2.04
C LEU A 148 4.58 11.14 -1.15
N VAL A 149 5.85 11.05 -0.75
CA VAL A 149 6.52 12.11 0.02
C VAL A 149 6.67 13.38 -0.81
N ALA A 150 7.06 13.26 -2.07
CA ALA A 150 7.17 14.40 -2.98
C ALA A 150 5.79 15.04 -3.23
N MET A 151 4.75 14.22 -3.38
CA MET A 151 3.37 14.69 -3.56
C MET A 151 2.79 15.45 -2.37
N ALA A 152 3.19 15.10 -1.15
CA ALA A 152 2.74 15.81 0.04
C ALA A 152 3.36 17.21 0.14
N LYS A 153 4.54 17.41 -0.47
CA LYS A 153 5.12 18.75 -0.61
C LYS A 153 4.47 19.51 -1.76
N ASP A 154 4.22 18.84 -2.88
CA ASP A 154 3.59 19.46 -4.05
C ASP A 154 2.72 18.46 -4.83
N ILE A 155 1.41 18.73 -4.86
CA ILE A 155 0.42 17.92 -5.57
C ILE A 155 0.66 17.86 -7.09
N ARG A 156 1.33 18.86 -7.68
CA ARG A 156 1.66 18.91 -9.11
C ARG A 156 2.50 17.70 -9.53
N VAL A 157 3.33 17.18 -8.63
CA VAL A 157 4.10 15.93 -8.83
C VAL A 157 3.17 14.74 -9.10
N LEU A 158 2.07 14.60 -8.34
CA LEU A 158 1.10 13.53 -8.58
C LEU A 158 0.39 13.73 -9.92
N LEU A 159 -0.02 14.96 -10.23
CA LEU A 159 -0.73 15.26 -11.47
C LEU A 159 0.12 14.88 -12.69
N ILE A 160 1.40 15.24 -12.70
CA ILE A 160 2.35 14.85 -13.74
C ILE A 160 2.47 13.34 -13.81
N LYS A 161 2.60 12.63 -12.67
CA LYS A 161 2.67 11.16 -12.69
C LYS A 161 1.39 10.45 -13.11
N LEU A 162 0.22 11.00 -12.82
CA LEU A 162 -1.04 10.48 -13.34
C LEU A 162 -1.15 10.68 -14.85
N ALA A 163 -0.72 11.84 -15.37
CA ALA A 163 -0.70 12.11 -16.81
C ALA A 163 0.33 11.23 -17.55
N ASP A 164 1.53 11.08 -17.00
CA ASP A 164 2.57 10.14 -17.47
C ASP A 164 2.00 8.70 -17.51
N ARG A 165 1.43 8.23 -16.39
CA ARG A 165 0.83 6.89 -16.32
C ARG A 165 -0.31 6.72 -17.33
N LEU A 166 -1.17 7.71 -17.51
CA LEU A 166 -2.26 7.68 -18.47
C LEU A 166 -1.73 7.56 -19.91
N HIS A 167 -0.71 8.34 -20.27
CA HIS A 167 -0.09 8.23 -21.58
C HIS A 167 0.58 6.86 -21.79
N ASN A 168 1.27 6.35 -20.77
CA ASN A 168 1.89 5.01 -20.81
C ASN A 168 0.84 3.90 -20.97
N MET A 169 -0.33 4.03 -20.34
CA MET A 169 -1.45 3.10 -20.52
C MET A 169 -2.06 3.19 -21.92
N ARG A 170 -2.16 4.39 -22.50
CA ARG A 170 -2.62 4.59 -23.89
C ARG A 170 -1.67 3.96 -24.92
N THR A 171 -0.37 3.89 -24.62
CA THR A 171 0.68 3.36 -25.51
C THR A 171 1.23 1.99 -25.08
N ILE A 172 0.55 1.31 -24.15
CA ILE A 172 1.02 0.06 -23.51
C ILE A 172 1.23 -1.10 -24.48
N ALA A 173 0.58 -1.08 -25.64
CA ALA A 173 0.58 -2.15 -26.63
C ALA A 173 1.98 -2.48 -27.18
N ALA A 174 2.92 -1.53 -27.18
CA ALA A 174 4.30 -1.73 -27.65
C ALA A 174 5.17 -2.54 -26.67
N LEU A 175 4.72 -2.75 -25.43
CA LEU A 175 5.49 -3.48 -24.41
C LEU A 175 5.26 -4.99 -24.48
N ARG A 176 6.13 -5.76 -23.83
CA ARG A 176 5.94 -7.21 -23.68
C ARG A 176 4.78 -7.51 -22.73
N ALA A 177 4.08 -8.63 -22.94
CA ALA A 177 2.89 -9.00 -22.17
C ALA A 177 3.10 -8.99 -20.64
N ASP A 178 4.27 -9.43 -20.16
CA ASP A 178 4.63 -9.42 -18.74
C ASP A 178 4.69 -7.98 -18.17
N GLN A 179 5.23 -7.05 -18.95
CA GLN A 179 5.28 -5.64 -18.59
C GLN A 179 3.90 -4.98 -18.67
N GLN A 180 3.10 -5.33 -19.69
CA GLN A 180 1.73 -4.83 -19.84
C GLN A 180 0.87 -5.19 -18.61
N GLN A 181 0.88 -6.46 -18.20
CA GLN A 181 0.13 -6.92 -17.03
C GLN A 181 0.56 -6.21 -15.75
N ARG A 182 1.87 -6.09 -15.52
CA ARG A 182 2.40 -5.41 -14.34
C ARG A 182 1.98 -3.95 -14.27
N ILE A 183 2.15 -3.20 -15.37
CA ILE A 183 1.81 -1.77 -15.43
C ILE A 183 0.30 -1.57 -15.28
N ALA A 184 -0.51 -2.44 -15.89
CA ALA A 184 -1.97 -2.38 -15.77
C ALA A 184 -2.46 -2.71 -14.35
N GLN A 185 -1.87 -3.72 -13.69
CA GLN A 185 -2.18 -4.03 -12.29
C GLN A 185 -1.81 -2.87 -11.37
N GLU A 186 -0.62 -2.31 -11.53
CA GLU A 186 -0.18 -1.13 -10.77
C GLU A 186 -1.11 0.07 -10.99
N THR A 187 -1.62 0.23 -12.22
CA THR A 187 -2.57 1.28 -12.57
C THR A 187 -3.88 1.14 -11.82
N LEU A 188 -4.45 -0.06 -11.77
CA LEU A 188 -5.71 -0.31 -11.06
C LEU A 188 -5.55 -0.25 -9.54
N ASP A 189 -4.44 -0.76 -9.00
CA ASP A 189 -4.24 -0.86 -7.56
C ASP A 189 -3.84 0.47 -6.92
N VAL A 190 -3.20 1.38 -7.68
CA VAL A 190 -2.58 2.59 -7.11
C VAL A 190 -3.03 3.85 -7.84
N TYR A 191 -2.76 3.98 -9.14
CA TYR A 191 -2.97 5.26 -9.84
C TYR A 191 -4.44 5.62 -10.04
N ALA A 192 -5.30 4.65 -10.36
CA ALA A 192 -6.74 4.88 -10.47
C ALA A 192 -7.38 5.30 -9.12
N PRO A 193 -7.10 4.60 -7.99
CA PRO A 193 -7.53 5.07 -6.67
C PRO A 193 -6.97 6.44 -6.29
N LEU A 194 -5.71 6.75 -6.61
CA LEU A 194 -5.14 8.09 -6.37
C LEU A 194 -5.85 9.18 -7.19
N ALA A 195 -6.13 8.93 -8.49
CA ALA A 195 -6.92 9.84 -9.31
C ALA A 195 -8.34 10.05 -8.75
N HIS A 196 -8.96 8.97 -8.25
CA HIS A 196 -10.25 9.05 -7.57
C HIS A 196 -10.20 9.95 -6.34
N ARG A 197 -9.14 9.83 -5.54
CA ARG A 197 -8.95 10.63 -4.33
C ARG A 197 -8.71 12.11 -4.62
N LEU A 198 -8.02 12.42 -5.70
CA LEU A 198 -7.88 13.80 -6.19
C LEU A 198 -9.17 14.36 -6.82
N GLY A 199 -10.20 13.54 -7.00
CA GLY A 199 -11.45 13.94 -7.66
C GLY A 199 -11.32 14.07 -9.18
N ILE A 200 -10.27 13.52 -9.79
CA ILE A 200 -10.04 13.60 -11.24
C ILE A 200 -10.71 12.40 -11.91
N ALA A 201 -12.04 12.51 -12.08
CA ALA A 201 -12.87 11.41 -12.53
C ALA A 201 -12.52 10.94 -13.96
N GLU A 202 -12.18 11.87 -14.85
CA GLU A 202 -11.85 11.55 -16.24
C GLU A 202 -10.59 10.66 -16.32
N MET A 203 -9.51 11.05 -15.64
CA MET A 203 -8.28 10.25 -15.60
C MET A 203 -8.53 8.89 -14.95
N LYS A 204 -9.28 8.86 -13.83
CA LYS A 204 -9.64 7.61 -13.15
C LYS A 204 -10.26 6.61 -14.13
N TRP A 205 -11.34 7.01 -14.82
CA TRP A 205 -12.08 6.10 -15.69
C TRP A 205 -11.24 5.61 -16.86
N GLN A 206 -10.42 6.48 -17.45
CA GLN A 206 -9.52 6.06 -18.54
C GLN A 206 -8.46 5.08 -18.05
N LEU A 207 -7.85 5.32 -16.89
CA LEU A 207 -6.88 4.41 -16.28
C LEU A 207 -7.53 3.05 -15.95
N GLU A 208 -8.76 3.06 -15.43
CA GLU A 208 -9.54 1.86 -15.12
C GLU A 208 -9.88 1.04 -16.37
N ASP A 209 -10.44 1.68 -17.40
CA ASP A 209 -10.83 0.98 -18.63
C ASP A 209 -9.61 0.47 -19.41
N LEU A 210 -8.51 1.24 -19.47
CA LEU A 210 -7.25 0.80 -20.08
C LEU A 210 -6.59 -0.34 -19.29
N GLY A 211 -6.62 -0.26 -17.96
CA GLY A 211 -6.16 -1.33 -17.06
C GLY A 211 -6.96 -2.61 -17.27
N PHE A 212 -8.29 -2.48 -17.32
CA PHE A 212 -9.22 -3.58 -17.56
C PHE A 212 -9.00 -4.25 -18.91
N ALA A 213 -8.91 -3.46 -19.99
CA ALA A 213 -8.65 -3.94 -21.34
C ALA A 213 -7.33 -4.71 -21.44
N THR A 214 -6.32 -4.31 -20.66
CA THR A 214 -4.99 -4.94 -20.67
C THR A 214 -4.95 -6.22 -19.84
N LEU A 215 -5.55 -6.24 -18.66
CA LEU A 215 -5.54 -7.41 -17.76
C LEU A 215 -6.52 -8.50 -18.20
N TYR A 216 -7.72 -8.12 -18.64
CA TYR A 216 -8.80 -9.06 -18.94
C TYR A 216 -9.41 -8.81 -20.34
N PRO A 217 -8.63 -8.93 -21.43
CA PRO A 217 -9.05 -8.54 -22.78
C PRO A 217 -10.29 -9.30 -23.28
N LYS A 218 -10.46 -10.58 -22.89
CA LYS A 218 -11.64 -11.38 -23.27
C LYS A 218 -12.92 -10.85 -22.62
N ARG A 219 -12.86 -10.58 -21.31
CA ARG A 219 -14.01 -10.05 -20.55
C ARG A 219 -14.38 -8.65 -21.00
N TYR A 220 -13.37 -7.84 -21.32
CA TYR A 220 -13.58 -6.53 -21.94
C TYR A 220 -14.38 -6.66 -23.24
N ALA A 221 -13.96 -7.55 -24.14
CA ALA A 221 -14.64 -7.80 -25.42
C ALA A 221 -16.10 -8.23 -25.25
N GLU A 222 -16.34 -9.14 -24.30
CA GLU A 222 -17.68 -9.64 -23.98
C GLU A 222 -18.59 -8.50 -23.52
N ILE A 223 -18.11 -7.65 -22.59
CA ILE A 223 -18.86 -6.49 -22.11
C ILE A 223 -19.10 -5.49 -23.24
N GLU A 224 -18.08 -5.18 -24.04
CA GLU A 224 -18.21 -4.27 -25.18
C GLU A 224 -19.29 -4.75 -26.16
N GLN A 225 -19.29 -6.05 -26.51
CA GLN A 225 -20.30 -6.65 -27.39
C GLN A 225 -21.71 -6.65 -26.78
N MET A 226 -21.82 -6.95 -25.48
CA MET A 226 -23.12 -6.91 -24.78
C MET A 226 -23.68 -5.47 -24.75
N VAL A 227 -22.82 -4.47 -24.54
CA VAL A 227 -23.19 -3.05 -24.56
C VAL A 227 -23.57 -2.59 -25.97
N SER A 228 -22.82 -2.97 -27.01
CA SER A 228 -23.10 -2.57 -28.39
C SER A 228 -24.43 -3.12 -28.89
N THR A 229 -24.78 -4.35 -28.52
CA THR A 229 -26.02 -5.01 -28.95
C THR A 229 -27.28 -4.29 -28.42
N ARG A 230 -27.22 -3.72 -27.22
CA ARG A 230 -28.36 -3.05 -26.55
C ARG A 230 -28.32 -1.52 -26.64
N SER A 231 -27.30 -0.95 -27.29
CA SER A 231 -27.18 0.51 -27.41
C SER A 231 -28.35 1.16 -28.17
N PRO A 232 -28.88 0.60 -29.29
CA PRO A 232 -29.94 1.26 -30.04
C PRO A 232 -31.23 1.49 -29.24
N GLU A 233 -31.71 0.47 -28.53
CA GLU A 233 -32.93 0.58 -27.69
C GLU A 233 -32.73 1.57 -26.55
N ARG A 234 -31.55 1.56 -25.94
CA ARG A 234 -31.18 2.47 -24.86
C ARG A 234 -31.10 3.91 -25.35
N ASP A 235 -30.53 4.15 -26.51
CA ASP A 235 -30.33 5.50 -27.04
C ASP A 235 -31.68 6.14 -27.41
N VAL A 236 -32.64 5.35 -27.92
CA VAL A 236 -34.02 5.80 -28.12
C VAL A 236 -34.70 6.13 -26.79
N TYR A 237 -34.61 5.26 -25.80
CA TYR A 237 -35.18 5.50 -24.47
C TYR A 237 -34.55 6.72 -23.79
N LEU A 238 -33.23 6.87 -23.90
CA LEU A 238 -32.50 8.00 -23.37
C LEU A 238 -32.94 9.30 -24.05
N ALA A 239 -33.10 9.33 -25.38
CA ALA A 239 -33.58 10.51 -26.09
C ALA A 239 -34.97 10.94 -25.58
N GLN A 240 -35.90 9.99 -25.40
CA GLN A 240 -37.24 10.27 -24.85
C GLN A 240 -37.17 10.89 -23.45
N VAL A 241 -36.38 10.29 -22.55
CA VAL A 241 -36.21 10.81 -21.18
C VAL A 241 -35.54 12.19 -21.20
N LEU A 242 -34.54 12.41 -22.05
CA LEU A 242 -33.84 13.70 -22.15
C LEU A 242 -34.78 14.82 -22.61
N GLU A 243 -35.65 14.56 -23.59
CA GLU A 243 -36.65 15.54 -24.05
C GLU A 243 -37.67 15.85 -22.94
N GLU A 244 -38.22 14.83 -22.28
CA GLU A 244 -39.21 15.02 -21.21
C GLU A 244 -38.64 15.83 -20.03
N VAL A 245 -37.37 15.60 -19.64
CA VAL A 245 -36.71 16.42 -18.61
C VAL A 245 -36.49 17.85 -19.10
N ARG A 246 -36.06 18.06 -20.35
CA ARG A 246 -35.80 19.40 -20.91
C ARG A 246 -37.07 20.23 -20.96
N ASP A 247 -38.16 19.67 -21.45
CA ASP A 247 -39.46 20.35 -21.54
C ASP A 247 -39.94 20.79 -20.16
N ARG A 248 -39.82 19.90 -19.17
CA ARG A 248 -40.24 20.21 -17.81
C ARG A 248 -39.38 21.29 -17.13
N LEU A 249 -38.06 21.27 -17.35
CA LEU A 249 -37.17 22.32 -16.84
C LEU A 249 -37.42 23.66 -17.55
N ALA A 250 -37.79 23.64 -18.84
CA ALA A 250 -38.16 24.82 -19.60
C ALA A 250 -39.46 25.46 -19.10
N GLU A 251 -40.48 24.66 -18.72
CA GLU A 251 -41.71 25.16 -18.09
C GLU A 251 -41.44 25.93 -16.79
N LEU A 252 -40.44 25.49 -16.01
CA LEU A 252 -39.99 26.14 -14.79
C LEU A 252 -39.02 27.31 -15.03
N ARG A 253 -38.69 27.59 -16.30
CA ARG A 253 -37.72 28.61 -16.72
C ARG A 253 -36.32 28.39 -16.13
N ILE A 254 -35.94 27.13 -15.93
CA ILE A 254 -34.61 26.75 -15.45
C ILE A 254 -33.71 26.50 -16.66
N SER A 255 -32.66 27.30 -16.80
CA SER A 255 -31.58 27.05 -17.76
C SER A 255 -30.79 25.81 -17.32
N ALA A 256 -30.93 24.71 -18.06
CA ALA A 256 -30.27 23.45 -17.73
C ALA A 256 -29.75 22.73 -18.98
N GLU A 257 -28.57 22.13 -18.87
CA GLU A 257 -28.03 21.21 -19.86
C GLU A 257 -28.26 19.77 -19.38
N VAL A 258 -29.05 19.01 -20.14
CA VAL A 258 -29.36 17.61 -19.82
C VAL A 258 -28.65 16.69 -20.80
N THR A 259 -27.75 15.86 -20.28
CA THR A 259 -26.94 14.91 -21.03
C THR A 259 -27.08 13.49 -20.50
N GLY A 260 -26.96 12.51 -21.39
CA GLY A 260 -26.85 11.10 -20.99
C GLY A 260 -25.48 10.82 -20.39
N ARG A 261 -25.44 9.98 -19.34
CA ARG A 261 -24.19 9.54 -18.72
C ARG A 261 -23.87 8.11 -19.16
N PRO A 262 -22.86 7.89 -20.02
CA PRO A 262 -22.41 6.54 -20.31
C PRO A 262 -21.80 5.90 -19.05
N LYS A 263 -21.92 4.57 -18.94
CA LYS A 263 -21.24 3.79 -17.91
C LYS A 263 -19.94 3.23 -18.48
N HIS A 264 -18.87 3.37 -17.72
CA HIS A 264 -17.55 2.81 -18.05
C HIS A 264 -17.54 1.29 -17.89
N TYR A 265 -16.72 0.60 -18.69
CA TYR A 265 -16.73 -0.86 -18.77
C TYR A 265 -16.21 -1.50 -17.48
N TRP A 266 -15.19 -0.92 -16.87
CA TRP A 266 -14.68 -1.37 -15.58
C TRP A 266 -15.76 -1.33 -14.49
N SER A 267 -16.54 -0.24 -14.40
CA SER A 267 -17.63 -0.12 -13.43
C SER A 267 -18.75 -1.14 -13.65
N ILE A 268 -18.99 -1.57 -14.90
CA ILE A 268 -19.94 -2.65 -15.21
C ILE A 268 -19.36 -3.98 -14.72
N TYR A 269 -18.10 -4.25 -15.07
CA TYR A 269 -17.39 -5.45 -14.67
C TYR A 269 -17.32 -5.63 -13.15
N GLU A 270 -16.94 -4.58 -12.43
CA GLU A 270 -16.87 -4.57 -10.97
C GLU A 270 -18.23 -4.91 -10.34
N LYS A 271 -19.33 -4.33 -10.85
CA LYS A 271 -20.68 -4.63 -10.37
C LYS A 271 -21.13 -6.05 -10.69
N MET A 272 -20.72 -6.62 -11.81
CA MET A 272 -21.02 -8.01 -12.17
C MET A 272 -20.29 -8.99 -11.26
N VAL A 273 -18.98 -8.79 -11.07
CA VAL A 273 -18.13 -9.73 -10.33
C VAL A 273 -18.26 -9.58 -8.82
N VAL A 274 -18.18 -8.35 -8.29
CA VAL A 274 -18.14 -8.10 -6.84
C VAL A 274 -19.54 -8.18 -6.23
N LYS A 275 -20.56 -7.70 -6.94
CA LYS A 275 -21.93 -7.63 -6.41
C LYS A 275 -22.84 -8.75 -6.90
N GLY A 276 -22.31 -9.66 -7.74
CA GLY A 276 -23.05 -10.80 -8.30
C GLY A 276 -24.32 -10.40 -9.04
N ARG A 277 -24.38 -9.19 -9.60
CA ARG A 277 -25.56 -8.67 -10.28
C ARG A 277 -25.57 -9.09 -11.74
N GLU A 278 -26.74 -9.43 -12.25
CA GLU A 278 -26.91 -9.75 -13.66
C GLU A 278 -26.66 -8.52 -14.54
N PHE A 279 -26.15 -8.75 -15.76
CA PHE A 279 -25.86 -7.69 -16.72
C PHE A 279 -27.11 -6.84 -17.05
N ASN A 280 -28.30 -7.46 -17.11
CA ASN A 280 -29.57 -6.80 -17.39
C ASN A 280 -29.88 -5.72 -16.35
N ASP A 281 -29.85 -6.05 -15.06
CA ASP A 281 -30.14 -5.13 -13.96
C ASP A 281 -29.17 -3.93 -13.88
N ILE A 282 -27.93 -4.11 -14.35
CA ILE A 282 -26.92 -3.05 -14.36
C ILE A 282 -27.07 -2.16 -15.59
N PHE A 283 -27.32 -2.77 -16.75
CA PHE A 283 -27.37 -2.08 -18.04
C PHE A 283 -28.68 -1.34 -18.25
N ASP A 284 -29.79 -1.85 -17.68
CA ASP A 284 -31.12 -1.23 -17.77
C ASP A 284 -31.25 0.05 -16.92
N LEU A 285 -30.28 0.31 -16.04
CA LEU A 285 -30.24 1.50 -15.21
C LEU A 285 -29.60 2.65 -16.01
N VAL A 286 -30.43 3.45 -16.66
CA VAL A 286 -30.00 4.62 -17.45
C VAL A 286 -29.62 5.75 -16.50
N GLY A 287 -28.52 6.44 -16.81
CA GLY A 287 -28.04 7.59 -16.04
C GLY A 287 -28.18 8.87 -16.85
N ILE A 288 -28.79 9.90 -16.25
CA ILE A 288 -28.82 11.25 -16.81
C ILE A 288 -28.12 12.24 -15.90
N ARG A 289 -27.55 13.27 -16.50
CA ARG A 289 -26.88 14.38 -15.83
C ARG A 289 -27.58 15.68 -16.20
N VAL A 290 -27.97 16.44 -15.18
CA VAL A 290 -28.57 17.76 -15.30
C VAL A 290 -27.58 18.78 -14.74
N LEU A 291 -27.10 19.68 -15.61
CA LEU A 291 -26.22 20.78 -15.24
C LEU A 291 -27.01 22.08 -15.20
N VAL A 292 -26.97 22.76 -14.06
CA VAL A 292 -27.66 24.04 -13.84
C VAL A 292 -26.67 25.14 -13.46
N ASP A 293 -27.16 26.38 -13.36
CA ASP A 293 -26.33 27.53 -13.03
C ASP A 293 -26.18 27.74 -11.53
N SER A 294 -27.22 27.51 -10.73
CA SER A 294 -27.19 27.75 -9.28
C SER A 294 -27.58 26.55 -8.43
N VAL A 295 -27.18 26.56 -7.15
CA VAL A 295 -27.58 25.52 -6.18
C VAL A 295 -29.09 25.52 -5.94
N LYS A 296 -29.74 26.69 -5.99
CA LYS A 296 -31.21 26.78 -5.88
C LYS A 296 -31.89 26.01 -7.01
N ASP A 297 -31.34 26.13 -8.22
CA ASP A 297 -31.84 25.42 -9.40
C ASP A 297 -31.61 23.91 -9.30
N CYS A 298 -30.56 23.46 -8.59
CA CYS A 298 -30.35 22.02 -8.35
C CYS A 298 -31.54 21.41 -7.58
N TYR A 299 -31.98 22.07 -6.52
CA TYR A 299 -33.11 21.60 -5.70
C TYR A 299 -34.45 21.80 -6.41
N ALA A 300 -34.60 22.87 -7.20
CA ALA A 300 -35.80 23.07 -8.03
C ALA A 300 -35.93 21.97 -9.10
N ALA A 301 -34.83 21.63 -9.79
CA ALA A 301 -34.77 20.54 -10.75
C ALA A 301 -35.04 19.17 -10.07
N LEU A 302 -34.53 18.94 -8.86
CA LEU A 302 -34.84 17.75 -8.08
C LEU A 302 -36.34 17.62 -7.80
N GLY A 303 -36.96 18.70 -7.30
CA GLY A 303 -38.40 18.73 -7.02
C GLY A 303 -39.24 18.50 -8.27
N SER A 304 -38.82 19.08 -9.39
CA SER A 304 -39.45 18.85 -10.69
C SER A 304 -39.42 17.38 -11.10
N ILE A 305 -38.27 16.73 -10.97
CA ILE A 305 -38.08 15.32 -11.33
C ILE A 305 -38.88 14.39 -10.42
N HIS A 306 -38.96 14.69 -9.11
CA HIS A 306 -39.78 13.92 -8.16
C HIS A 306 -41.28 14.11 -8.34
N ALA A 307 -41.71 15.24 -8.93
CA ALA A 307 -43.10 15.46 -9.30
C ALA A 307 -43.51 14.65 -10.54
N THR A 308 -42.59 14.47 -11.50
CA THR A 308 -42.82 13.67 -12.71
C THR A 308 -42.73 12.17 -12.43
N TRP A 309 -41.68 11.73 -11.72
CA TRP A 309 -41.39 10.32 -11.48
C TRP A 309 -41.22 10.04 -10.00
N LYS A 310 -41.81 8.92 -9.56
CA LYS A 310 -41.78 8.52 -8.15
C LYS A 310 -40.35 8.17 -7.73
N PRO A 311 -39.79 8.82 -6.68
CA PRO A 311 -38.47 8.49 -6.18
C PRO A 311 -38.46 7.14 -5.45
N VAL A 312 -37.38 6.39 -5.63
CA VAL A 312 -37.14 5.14 -4.91
C VAL A 312 -36.60 5.48 -3.51
N GLN A 313 -37.28 5.00 -2.47
CA GLN A 313 -36.90 5.26 -1.07
C GLN A 313 -35.47 4.77 -0.78
N GLY A 314 -34.72 5.55 0.00
CA GLY A 314 -33.33 5.23 0.38
C GLY A 314 -32.30 5.39 -0.74
N ARG A 315 -32.70 5.85 -1.94
CA ARG A 315 -31.80 6.12 -3.07
C ARG A 315 -31.60 7.59 -3.41
N PHE A 316 -31.99 8.48 -2.51
CA PHE A 316 -31.64 9.89 -2.57
C PHE A 316 -30.37 10.15 -1.74
N LYS A 317 -29.42 10.88 -2.30
CA LYS A 317 -28.20 11.32 -1.62
C LYS A 317 -27.91 12.77 -1.98
N ASP A 318 -27.75 13.59 -0.96
CA ASP A 318 -27.41 15.01 -1.11
C ASP A 318 -25.91 15.21 -0.87
N TYR A 319 -25.12 15.12 -1.94
CA TYR A 319 -23.69 15.43 -1.86
C TYR A 319 -23.39 16.93 -2.02
N ILE A 320 -24.40 17.79 -2.16
CA ILE A 320 -24.18 19.25 -2.12
C ILE A 320 -24.04 19.68 -0.66
N ALA A 321 -24.97 19.25 0.19
CA ALA A 321 -24.94 19.53 1.62
C ALA A 321 -23.87 18.72 2.36
N MET A 322 -23.60 17.49 1.90
CA MET A 322 -22.55 16.62 2.45
C MET A 322 -21.59 16.19 1.33
N PRO A 323 -20.64 17.07 0.93
CA PRO A 323 -19.65 16.74 -0.09
C PRO A 323 -18.88 15.47 0.24
N LYS A 324 -18.46 14.73 -0.78
CA LYS A 324 -17.53 13.61 -0.57
C LYS A 324 -16.14 14.14 -0.22
N PHE A 325 -15.28 13.23 0.26
CA PHE A 325 -13.90 13.53 0.63
C PHE A 325 -13.08 14.12 -0.52
N ASN A 326 -13.36 13.71 -1.77
CA ASN A 326 -12.73 14.25 -2.98
C ASN A 326 -13.42 15.51 -3.52
N LEU A 327 -14.13 16.25 -2.65
CA LEU A 327 -14.89 17.47 -2.96
C LEU A 327 -16.01 17.28 -3.99
N TYR A 328 -16.39 16.03 -4.27
CA TYR A 328 -17.47 15.73 -5.20
C TYR A 328 -18.81 16.22 -4.64
N GLN A 329 -19.52 17.00 -5.47
CA GLN A 329 -20.81 17.60 -5.14
C GLN A 329 -21.83 17.33 -6.24
N SER A 330 -22.96 16.74 -5.87
CA SER A 330 -24.12 16.50 -6.74
C SER A 330 -25.29 15.94 -5.93
N LEU A 331 -26.52 16.21 -6.36
CA LEU A 331 -27.70 15.49 -5.89
C LEU A 331 -27.86 14.22 -6.70
N HIS A 332 -27.93 13.07 -6.04
CA HIS A 332 -28.20 11.78 -6.68
C HIS A 332 -29.58 11.31 -6.27
N THR A 333 -30.39 10.93 -7.24
CA THR A 333 -31.68 10.30 -6.98
C THR A 333 -31.94 9.19 -7.98
N THR A 334 -32.55 8.10 -7.53
CA THR A 334 -33.11 7.08 -8.43
C THR A 334 -34.62 7.23 -8.43
N VAL A 335 -35.21 7.38 -9.62
CA VAL A 335 -36.65 7.46 -9.84
C VAL A 335 -37.12 6.31 -10.72
N VAL A 336 -38.41 5.99 -10.65
CA VAL A 336 -39.03 5.04 -11.59
C VAL A 336 -39.43 5.82 -12.84
N GLY A 337 -38.60 5.73 -13.88
CA GLY A 337 -38.78 6.46 -15.13
C GLY A 337 -39.89 5.87 -16.02
N PRO A 338 -40.00 6.37 -17.27
CA PRO A 338 -40.93 5.85 -18.25
C PRO A 338 -40.74 4.35 -18.44
N GLN A 339 -41.83 3.61 -18.72
CA GLN A 339 -41.83 2.15 -18.88
C GLN A 339 -41.47 1.35 -17.61
N GLY A 340 -41.45 1.98 -16.43
CA GLY A 340 -41.19 1.30 -15.15
C GLY A 340 -39.72 0.96 -14.91
N LYS A 341 -38.81 1.43 -15.77
CA LYS A 341 -37.36 1.21 -15.63
C LYS A 341 -36.75 2.19 -14.62
N PRO A 342 -35.77 1.77 -13.82
CA PRO A 342 -35.11 2.68 -12.89
C PRO A 342 -34.21 3.67 -13.64
N LEU A 343 -34.32 4.96 -13.30
CA LEU A 343 -33.56 6.06 -13.87
C LEU A 343 -32.72 6.72 -12.77
N GLU A 344 -31.39 6.75 -12.94
CA GLU A 344 -30.48 7.49 -12.06
C GLU A 344 -30.30 8.91 -12.59
N VAL A 345 -30.61 9.90 -11.76
CA VAL A 345 -30.45 11.32 -12.07
C VAL A 345 -29.37 11.92 -11.20
N GLN A 346 -28.42 12.61 -11.84
CA GLN A 346 -27.42 13.43 -11.18
C GLN A 346 -27.67 14.90 -11.50
N ILE A 347 -27.84 15.72 -10.47
CA ILE A 347 -28.07 17.16 -10.62
C ILE A 347 -26.91 17.88 -9.95
N ARG A 348 -26.29 18.82 -10.65
CA ARG A 348 -25.19 19.64 -10.11
C ARG A 348 -25.04 20.94 -10.89
N THR A 349 -24.32 21.90 -10.34
CA THR A 349 -24.00 23.13 -11.08
C THR A 349 -22.89 22.89 -12.11
N ARG A 350 -22.72 23.80 -13.07
CA ARG A 350 -21.57 23.80 -14.00
C ARG A 350 -20.23 23.86 -13.27
N GLU A 351 -20.15 24.64 -12.21
CA GLU A 351 -18.95 24.72 -11.34
C GLU A 351 -18.69 23.37 -10.64
N MET A 352 -19.71 22.78 -10.01
CA MET A 352 -19.60 21.46 -9.37
C MET A 352 -19.23 20.37 -10.39
N HIS A 353 -19.70 20.49 -11.62
CA HIS A 353 -19.30 19.59 -12.71
C HIS A 353 -17.81 19.73 -13.03
N ARG A 354 -17.31 20.95 -13.24
CA ARG A 354 -15.89 21.22 -13.49
C ARG A 354 -15.02 20.67 -12.36
N ARG A 355 -15.39 20.93 -11.10
CA ARG A 355 -14.73 20.39 -9.90
C ARG A 355 -14.76 18.86 -9.87
N SER A 356 -15.85 18.22 -10.30
CA SER A 356 -15.97 16.76 -10.28
C SER A 356 -15.21 16.04 -11.40
N GLU A 357 -14.95 16.70 -12.54
CA GLU A 357 -14.19 16.09 -13.65
C GLU A 357 -12.69 16.31 -13.46
N PHE A 358 -12.30 17.51 -13.04
CA PHE A 358 -10.89 17.91 -12.93
C PHE A 358 -10.35 17.93 -11.49
N GLY A 359 -11.20 17.71 -10.49
CA GLY A 359 -10.77 17.58 -9.09
C GLY A 359 -10.01 18.79 -8.58
N VAL A 360 -8.93 18.52 -7.84
CA VAL A 360 -8.02 19.56 -7.31
C VAL A 360 -7.38 20.41 -8.41
N ALA A 361 -7.22 19.89 -9.64
CA ALA A 361 -6.66 20.66 -10.76
C ALA A 361 -7.56 21.86 -11.16
N ALA A 362 -8.88 21.79 -10.93
CA ALA A 362 -9.80 22.88 -11.22
C ALA A 362 -9.57 24.14 -10.36
N HIS A 363 -8.99 23.97 -9.17
CA HIS A 363 -8.79 25.04 -8.20
C HIS A 363 -7.49 25.82 -8.41
N TRP A 364 -6.50 25.23 -9.10
CA TRP A 364 -5.17 25.83 -9.21
C TRP A 364 -5.06 26.98 -10.21
N GLY A 365 -5.94 27.02 -11.22
CA GLY A 365 -6.00 28.13 -12.18
C GLY A 365 -6.45 29.47 -11.55
N TYR A 366 -7.01 29.46 -10.34
CA TYR A 366 -7.35 30.64 -9.56
C TYR A 366 -6.38 30.78 -8.39
N LYS A 367 -5.28 31.52 -8.61
CA LYS A 367 -4.40 31.98 -7.52
C LYS A 367 -5.18 32.88 -6.57
N GLU A 368 -5.75 32.31 -5.52
CA GLU A 368 -5.97 32.93 -4.20
C GLU A 368 -6.60 31.89 -3.26
N HIS A 369 -5.80 31.40 -2.30
CA HIS A 369 -6.23 30.70 -1.09
C HIS A 369 -6.94 29.34 -1.30
N THR A 370 -6.18 28.29 -1.66
CA THR A 370 -6.62 26.91 -1.46
C THR A 370 -6.69 26.63 0.05
N PRO A 371 -7.82 26.18 0.61
CA PRO A 371 -7.88 25.78 2.01
C PRO A 371 -7.03 24.51 2.25
N ASP A 372 -6.21 24.52 3.31
CA ASP A 372 -5.29 23.46 3.76
C ASP A 372 -5.92 22.04 3.90
N THR A 373 -7.25 21.95 3.86
CA THR A 373 -8.01 20.71 3.97
C THR A 373 -7.79 19.72 2.82
N ASP A 374 -7.47 20.19 1.62
CA ASP A 374 -7.40 19.33 0.41
C ASP A 374 -6.14 18.44 0.40
N THR A 375 -5.10 18.83 1.14
CA THR A 375 -3.84 18.10 1.30
C THR A 375 -3.76 17.29 2.60
N ALA A 376 -4.73 17.44 3.51
CA ALA A 376 -4.70 16.79 4.83
C ALA A 376 -4.60 15.26 4.74
N TRP A 377 -5.24 14.63 3.74
CA TRP A 377 -5.14 13.19 3.54
C TRP A 377 -3.76 12.75 3.04
N LEU A 378 -3.08 13.57 2.23
CA LEU A 378 -1.70 13.30 1.76
C LEU A 378 -0.71 13.42 2.93
N GLN A 379 -0.89 14.43 3.79
CA GLN A 379 -0.10 14.57 5.02
C GLN A 379 -0.28 13.36 5.95
N ARG A 380 -1.52 12.86 6.12
CA ARG A 380 -1.76 11.61 6.89
C ARG A 380 -0.98 10.41 6.36
N ILE A 381 -0.85 10.28 5.03
CA ILE A 381 -0.08 9.19 4.40
C ILE A 381 1.42 9.36 4.65
N VAL A 382 1.92 10.60 4.65
CA VAL A 382 3.34 10.89 4.94
C VAL A 382 3.69 10.71 6.42
N ASP A 383 2.85 11.17 7.34
CA ASP A 383 3.05 10.93 8.77
C ASP A 383 3.13 9.44 9.05
N TRP A 384 2.28 8.66 8.39
CA TRP A 384 2.28 7.22 8.52
C TRP A 384 3.50 6.54 7.88
N GLN A 385 4.07 7.12 6.83
CA GLN A 385 5.34 6.66 6.26
C GLN A 385 6.48 6.77 7.29
N GLN A 386 6.50 7.84 8.10
CA GLN A 386 7.50 7.98 9.16
C GLN A 386 7.34 6.91 10.24
N GLU A 387 6.12 6.40 10.43
CA GLU A 387 5.80 5.39 11.45
C GLU A 387 6.02 3.93 10.98
N THR A 388 6.05 3.65 9.67
CA THR A 388 6.13 2.28 9.14
C THR A 388 7.49 1.97 8.51
N SER A 389 8.26 1.08 9.17
CA SER A 389 9.60 0.70 8.72
C SER A 389 9.59 -0.20 7.47
N ASP A 390 8.62 -1.12 7.34
CA ASP A 390 8.54 -2.09 6.25
C ASP A 390 7.77 -1.55 5.01
N PRO A 391 8.41 -1.45 3.82
CA PRO A 391 7.74 -1.03 2.58
C PRO A 391 6.56 -1.91 2.15
N ARG A 392 6.60 -3.22 2.39
CA ARG A 392 5.53 -4.13 1.94
C ARG A 392 4.26 -3.96 2.78
N ALA A 393 4.41 -3.96 4.11
CA ALA A 393 3.30 -3.68 5.02
C ALA A 393 2.64 -2.32 4.71
N PHE A 394 3.44 -1.30 4.38
CA PHE A 394 2.94 0.01 3.95
C PHE A 394 2.08 -0.08 2.69
N MET A 395 2.50 -0.84 1.67
CA MET A 395 1.74 -0.98 0.42
C MET A 395 0.39 -1.67 0.60
N GLU A 396 0.34 -2.77 1.35
CA GLU A 396 -0.91 -3.50 1.58
C GLU A 396 -1.94 -2.63 2.29
N SER A 397 -1.48 -1.90 3.30
CA SER A 397 -2.32 -1.02 4.08
C SER A 397 -2.72 0.25 3.31
N LEU A 398 -1.84 0.78 2.44
CA LEU A 398 -2.17 1.90 1.55
C LEU A 398 -3.27 1.50 0.57
N LYS A 399 -3.21 0.29 -0.02
CA LYS A 399 -4.28 -0.21 -0.90
C LYS A 399 -5.61 -0.28 -0.16
N ILE A 400 -5.61 -0.84 1.05
CA ILE A 400 -6.81 -0.93 1.89
C ILE A 400 -7.38 0.46 2.18
N ASP A 401 -6.54 1.44 2.53
CA ASP A 401 -7.00 2.80 2.77
C ASP A 401 -7.57 3.43 1.48
N LEU A 402 -6.84 3.36 0.36
CA LEU A 402 -7.24 3.94 -0.91
C LEU A 402 -8.57 3.38 -1.46
N GLU A 403 -8.87 2.11 -1.20
CA GLU A 403 -10.08 1.42 -1.66
C GLU A 403 -11.29 1.63 -0.75
N GLN A 404 -11.10 1.92 0.55
CA GLN A 404 -12.21 2.01 1.50
C GLN A 404 -13.03 3.30 1.30
N ASP A 405 -14.35 3.15 1.18
CA ASP A 405 -15.29 4.27 1.31
C ASP A 405 -15.12 4.91 2.69
N GLU A 406 -15.21 6.23 2.83
CA GLU A 406 -15.14 6.90 4.13
C GLU A 406 -16.55 7.18 4.72
N VAL A 407 -16.67 7.10 6.04
CA VAL A 407 -17.83 7.55 6.82
C VAL A 407 -17.52 8.85 7.56
N PHE A 408 -18.49 9.76 7.56
CA PHE A 408 -18.39 11.05 8.23
C PHE A 408 -19.07 10.99 9.59
N VAL A 409 -18.28 11.15 10.64
CA VAL A 409 -18.74 11.02 12.02
C VAL A 409 -18.55 12.37 12.71
N PHE A 410 -19.55 12.79 13.47
CA PHE A 410 -19.54 14.06 14.18
C PHE A 410 -19.02 13.89 15.60
N THR A 411 -18.20 14.81 16.05
CA THR A 411 -17.92 14.99 17.47
C THR A 411 -19.12 15.67 18.14
N PRO A 412 -19.26 15.59 19.48
CA PRO A 412 -20.32 16.30 20.20
C PRO A 412 -20.23 17.83 20.05
N LYS A 413 -19.08 18.35 19.61
CA LYS A 413 -18.84 19.79 19.36
C LYS A 413 -19.23 20.22 17.95
N GLY A 414 -19.57 19.28 17.06
CA GLY A 414 -19.92 19.54 15.66
C GLY A 414 -18.76 19.37 14.68
N ASP A 415 -17.54 19.10 15.15
CA ASP A 415 -16.39 18.83 14.26
C ASP A 415 -16.59 17.50 13.53
N VAL A 416 -16.24 17.46 12.24
CA VAL A 416 -16.37 16.28 11.39
C VAL A 416 -15.07 15.49 11.36
N VAL A 417 -15.14 14.19 11.65
CA VAL A 417 -14.02 13.25 11.54
C VAL A 417 -14.34 12.22 10.45
N THR A 418 -13.40 12.07 9.52
CA THR A 418 -13.45 11.08 8.44
C THR A 418 -12.80 9.77 8.89
N LEU A 419 -13.52 8.65 8.75
CA LEU A 419 -13.03 7.32 9.09
C LEU A 419 -13.30 6.34 7.95
N PRO A 420 -12.57 5.21 7.85
CA PRO A 420 -12.91 4.18 6.87
C PRO A 420 -14.30 3.57 7.11
N ALA A 421 -14.93 3.05 6.07
CA ALA A 421 -16.22 2.39 6.17
C ALA A 421 -16.14 1.20 7.11
N GLN A 422 -17.20 1.00 7.88
CA GLN A 422 -17.26 0.03 8.97
C GLN A 422 -16.32 0.33 10.15
N ALA A 423 -15.71 1.51 10.20
CA ALA A 423 -14.95 1.96 11.37
C ALA A 423 -15.78 1.86 12.65
N THR A 424 -15.08 1.57 13.72
CA THR A 424 -15.66 1.39 15.06
C THR A 424 -15.43 2.64 15.92
N PRO A 425 -16.14 2.77 17.06
CA PRO A 425 -15.83 3.82 18.03
C PRO A 425 -14.38 3.82 18.52
N ILE A 426 -13.70 2.67 18.50
CA ILE A 426 -12.27 2.57 18.81
C ILE A 426 -11.45 3.31 17.74
N ASP A 427 -11.74 3.07 16.46
CA ASP A 427 -11.09 3.78 15.35
C ASP A 427 -11.29 5.31 15.45
N PHE A 428 -12.51 5.75 15.83
CA PHE A 428 -12.79 7.16 16.10
C PHE A 428 -11.95 7.73 17.25
N ALA A 429 -11.79 6.99 18.35
CA ALA A 429 -10.97 7.42 19.49
C ALA A 429 -9.49 7.61 19.09
N TYR A 430 -8.92 6.68 18.31
CA TYR A 430 -7.54 6.79 17.81
C TYR A 430 -7.36 7.85 16.71
N ALA A 431 -8.43 8.18 15.98
CA ALA A 431 -8.41 9.27 15.01
C ALA A 431 -8.35 10.65 15.68
N ILE A 432 -9.04 10.83 16.81
CA ILE A 432 -8.94 12.06 17.61
C ILE A 432 -7.54 12.19 18.20
N HIS A 433 -7.11 11.20 18.98
CA HIS A 433 -5.79 11.22 19.61
C HIS A 433 -5.39 9.83 20.10
N THR A 434 -4.11 9.48 20.01
CA THR A 434 -3.61 8.16 20.44
C THR A 434 -3.88 7.89 21.93
N GLU A 435 -3.68 8.87 22.81
CA GLU A 435 -4.03 8.74 24.24
C GLU A 435 -5.52 8.55 24.51
N VAL A 436 -6.40 9.17 23.70
CA VAL A 436 -7.86 8.99 23.82
C VAL A 436 -8.23 7.57 23.41
N GLY A 437 -7.60 7.05 22.35
CA GLY A 437 -7.69 5.65 21.95
C GLY A 437 -7.22 4.68 23.04
N HIS A 438 -6.02 4.88 23.60
CA HIS A 438 -5.47 4.00 24.65
C HIS A 438 -6.35 3.95 25.90
N ARG A 439 -6.98 5.07 26.27
CA ARG A 439 -7.81 5.19 27.48
C ARG A 439 -9.29 4.93 27.24
N CYS A 440 -9.70 4.53 26.04
CA CYS A 440 -11.10 4.32 25.70
C CYS A 440 -11.73 3.16 26.51
N ILE A 441 -12.84 3.42 27.21
CA ILE A 441 -13.61 2.38 27.93
C ILE A 441 -14.91 2.06 27.19
N GLY A 442 -15.54 3.07 26.61
CA GLY A 442 -16.84 2.94 25.98
C GLY A 442 -17.16 4.13 25.09
N ALA A 443 -18.24 4.02 24.33
CA ALA A 443 -18.69 5.06 23.43
C ALA A 443 -20.21 5.21 23.45
N ARG A 444 -20.67 6.42 23.15
CA ARG A 444 -22.08 6.77 22.96
C ARG A 444 -22.27 7.26 21.53
N ILE A 445 -23.20 6.65 20.82
CA ILE A 445 -23.55 6.99 19.43
C ILE A 445 -24.95 7.60 19.45
N ASN A 446 -25.11 8.83 18.93
CA ASN A 446 -26.38 9.57 18.89
C ASN A 446 -27.10 9.61 20.24
N GLY A 447 -26.36 9.79 21.34
CA GLY A 447 -26.93 9.82 22.69
C GLY A 447 -27.10 8.44 23.38
N ARG A 448 -26.88 7.31 22.68
CA ARG A 448 -27.09 5.96 23.21
C ARG A 448 -25.78 5.20 23.45
N LEU A 449 -25.66 4.58 24.63
CA LEU A 449 -24.50 3.76 24.98
C LEU A 449 -24.48 2.52 24.07
N THR A 450 -23.38 2.30 23.36
CA THR A 450 -23.26 1.25 22.35
C THR A 450 -21.97 0.47 22.55
N SER A 451 -21.92 -0.79 22.09
CA SER A 451 -20.69 -1.60 22.13
C SER A 451 -19.61 -1.00 21.23
N LEU A 452 -18.35 -1.15 21.64
CA LEU A 452 -17.17 -0.69 20.88
C LEU A 452 -16.99 -1.41 19.53
N ASP A 453 -17.68 -2.53 19.30
CA ASP A 453 -17.66 -3.30 18.03
C ASP A 453 -18.72 -2.82 17.02
N THR A 454 -19.56 -1.84 17.37
CA THR A 454 -20.62 -1.41 16.47
C THR A 454 -20.07 -0.54 15.34
N PRO A 455 -20.33 -0.87 14.06
CA PRO A 455 -19.86 -0.06 12.94
C PRO A 455 -20.57 1.29 12.89
N LEU A 456 -19.79 2.35 12.70
CA LEU A 456 -20.26 3.73 12.59
C LEU A 456 -20.89 4.00 11.22
N ARG A 457 -21.93 4.83 11.20
CA ARG A 457 -22.60 5.28 9.97
C ARG A 457 -22.34 6.77 9.74
N SER A 458 -22.33 7.19 8.48
CA SER A 458 -22.24 8.60 8.15
C SER A 458 -23.41 9.38 8.75
N GLY A 459 -23.12 10.47 9.47
CA GLY A 459 -24.12 11.25 10.21
C GLY A 459 -24.16 10.96 11.70
N ASP A 460 -23.51 9.90 12.18
CA ASP A 460 -23.51 9.55 13.59
C ASP A 460 -22.69 10.56 14.41
N THR A 461 -23.22 10.96 15.56
CA THR A 461 -22.49 11.73 16.57
C THR A 461 -21.90 10.76 17.60
N VAL A 462 -20.58 10.75 17.74
CA VAL A 462 -19.86 9.81 18.62
C VAL A 462 -19.18 10.55 19.77
N GLU A 463 -19.46 10.11 20.99
CA GLU A 463 -18.83 10.57 22.22
C GLU A 463 -18.05 9.39 22.84
N VAL A 464 -16.78 9.61 23.16
CA VAL A 464 -15.89 8.57 23.72
C VAL A 464 -15.68 8.82 25.21
N PHE A 465 -15.82 7.78 26.02
CA PHE A 465 -15.49 7.80 27.45
C PHE A 465 -14.05 7.32 27.67
N THR A 466 -13.24 8.16 28.31
CA THR A 466 -11.85 7.84 28.64
C THR A 466 -11.68 7.55 30.13
N SER A 467 -10.89 6.53 30.47
CA SER A 467 -10.47 6.23 31.85
C SER A 467 -9.39 7.20 32.34
N LYS A 468 -9.37 7.48 33.64
CA LYS A 468 -8.26 8.14 34.34
C LYS A 468 -7.40 7.17 35.17
N VAL A 469 -7.73 5.88 35.18
CA VAL A 469 -7.01 4.89 35.99
C VAL A 469 -5.63 4.61 35.40
N ALA A 470 -4.58 4.68 36.23
CA ALA A 470 -3.22 4.29 35.85
C ALA A 470 -3.19 2.78 35.60
N GLY A 471 -3.00 2.38 34.35
CA GLY A 471 -3.07 0.98 33.89
C GLY A 471 -4.27 0.65 32.99
N ALA A 472 -5.16 1.61 32.71
CA ALA A 472 -6.16 1.44 31.67
C ALA A 472 -5.48 1.49 30.28
N GLY A 473 -5.63 0.41 29.51
CA GLY A 473 -5.04 0.26 28.18
C GLY A 473 -5.93 -0.54 27.23
N PRO A 474 -5.56 -0.59 25.94
CA PRO A 474 -6.29 -1.35 24.93
C PRO A 474 -6.26 -2.85 25.22
N SER A 475 -7.32 -3.57 24.84
CA SER A 475 -7.35 -5.03 24.92
C SER A 475 -6.83 -5.68 23.64
N ARG A 476 -6.36 -6.93 23.72
CA ARG A 476 -5.87 -7.66 22.54
C ARG A 476 -6.97 -7.96 21.52
N ASP A 477 -8.21 -8.06 21.98
CA ASP A 477 -9.36 -8.29 21.11
C ASP A 477 -9.67 -7.09 20.21
N TRP A 478 -9.25 -5.88 20.60
CA TRP A 478 -9.39 -4.70 19.74
C TRP A 478 -8.66 -4.87 18.41
N LEU A 479 -7.57 -5.65 18.34
CA LEU A 479 -6.88 -5.93 17.07
C LEU A 479 -7.75 -6.67 16.05
N LYS A 480 -8.80 -7.37 16.50
CA LYS A 480 -9.78 -8.05 15.63
C LYS A 480 -10.92 -7.11 15.20
N ILE A 481 -11.22 -6.11 16.03
CA ILE A 481 -12.36 -5.20 15.88
C ILE A 481 -11.98 -3.95 15.07
N VAL A 482 -10.78 -3.42 15.27
CA VAL A 482 -10.33 -2.19 14.60
C VAL A 482 -10.16 -2.38 13.10
N VAL A 483 -10.83 -1.51 12.35
CA VAL A 483 -10.75 -1.51 10.89
C VAL A 483 -9.58 -0.65 10.42
N SER A 484 -9.33 0.47 11.09
CA SER A 484 -8.32 1.44 10.65
C SER A 484 -6.89 0.89 10.82
N PRO A 485 -6.03 0.99 9.79
CA PRO A 485 -4.62 0.60 9.89
C PRO A 485 -3.88 1.37 10.99
N ARG A 486 -4.22 2.66 11.17
CA ARG A 486 -3.66 3.53 12.21
C ARG A 486 -3.94 3.00 13.61
N ALA A 487 -5.20 2.72 13.97
CA ALA A 487 -5.51 2.20 15.30
C ALA A 487 -4.82 0.85 15.54
N ARG A 488 -4.83 -0.04 14.53
CA ARG A 488 -4.18 -1.35 14.61
C ARG A 488 -2.67 -1.23 14.89
N ASN A 489 -1.99 -0.32 14.20
CA ASN A 489 -0.55 -0.10 14.39
C ASN A 489 -0.26 0.51 15.76
N LYS A 490 -1.03 1.51 16.21
CA LYS A 490 -0.86 2.10 17.55
C LYS A 490 -1.10 1.10 18.67
N ILE A 491 -2.13 0.24 18.56
CA ILE A 491 -2.39 -0.83 19.53
C ILE A 491 -1.23 -1.84 19.54
N ARG A 492 -0.72 -2.26 18.37
CA ARG A 492 0.46 -3.14 18.28
C ARG A 492 1.70 -2.50 18.91
N GLN A 493 1.93 -1.22 18.65
CA GLN A 493 3.04 -0.47 19.23
C GLN A 493 2.93 -0.38 20.75
N TRP A 494 1.73 -0.14 21.28
CA TRP A 494 1.45 -0.12 22.72
C TRP A 494 1.80 -1.45 23.38
N PHE A 495 1.31 -2.58 22.85
CA PHE A 495 1.66 -3.92 23.35
C PHE A 495 3.13 -4.29 23.13
N SER A 496 3.82 -3.69 22.16
CA SER A 496 5.25 -3.90 21.97
C SER A 496 6.07 -3.13 23.01
N ARG A 497 5.62 -1.94 23.39
CA ARG A 497 6.27 -1.12 24.43
C ARG A 497 6.04 -1.72 25.81
N GLU A 498 4.80 -2.08 26.13
CA GLU A 498 4.45 -2.74 27.39
C GLU A 498 5.24 -4.05 27.56
N ARG A 499 5.26 -4.92 26.53
CA ARG A 499 6.10 -6.13 26.57
C ARG A 499 7.58 -5.84 26.74
N ARG A 500 8.10 -4.74 26.17
CA ARG A 500 9.50 -4.37 26.32
C ARG A 500 9.79 -3.90 27.74
N GLU A 501 8.92 -3.10 28.34
CA GLU A 501 9.03 -2.67 29.75
C GLU A 501 8.93 -3.87 30.70
N ASP A 502 7.95 -4.76 30.50
CA ASP A 502 7.81 -6.01 31.25
C ASP A 502 9.03 -6.93 31.07
N ALA A 503 9.56 -7.05 29.84
CA ALA A 503 10.75 -7.84 29.56
C ALA A 503 12.00 -7.23 30.22
N ILE A 504 12.12 -5.91 30.26
CA ILE A 504 13.21 -5.22 30.96
C ILE A 504 13.12 -5.50 32.47
N GLU A 505 11.93 -5.38 33.06
CA GLU A 505 11.73 -5.63 34.49
C GLU A 505 12.00 -7.10 34.85
N ASN A 506 11.42 -8.04 34.11
CA ASN A 506 11.67 -9.46 34.28
C ASN A 506 13.15 -9.81 34.07
N GLY A 507 13.79 -9.25 33.04
CA GLY A 507 15.20 -9.46 32.76
C GLY A 507 16.13 -8.90 33.84
N ARG A 508 15.78 -7.74 34.40
CA ARG A 508 16.48 -7.15 35.55
C ARG A 508 16.36 -8.04 36.79
N ASP A 509 15.17 -8.58 37.04
CA ASP A 509 14.92 -9.50 38.15
C ASP A 509 15.67 -10.84 37.99
N GLU A 510 15.66 -11.40 36.78
CA GLU A 510 16.41 -12.63 36.47
C GLU A 510 17.91 -12.42 36.58
N LEU A 511 18.43 -11.32 36.06
CA LEU A 511 19.84 -10.97 36.19
C LEU A 511 20.22 -10.76 37.65
N THR A 512 19.38 -10.10 38.44
CA THR A 512 19.60 -9.90 39.88
C THR A 512 19.64 -11.24 40.63
N LYS A 513 18.73 -12.17 40.31
CA LYS A 513 18.73 -13.54 40.86
C LYS A 513 19.99 -14.31 40.46
N ALA A 514 20.44 -14.18 39.21
CA ALA A 514 21.64 -14.83 38.71
C ALA A 514 22.92 -14.28 39.37
N LEU A 515 23.04 -12.96 39.53
CA LEU A 515 24.14 -12.29 40.23
C LEU A 515 24.24 -12.72 41.71
N ARG A 516 23.09 -12.86 42.40
CA ARG A 516 23.06 -13.39 43.77
C ARG A 516 23.55 -14.83 43.87
N ARG A 517 23.21 -15.69 42.90
CA ARG A 517 23.67 -17.09 42.86
C ARG A 517 25.18 -17.21 42.62
N GLU A 518 25.76 -16.29 41.86
CA GLU A 518 27.21 -16.22 41.60
C GLU A 518 27.99 -15.52 42.74
N GLY A 519 27.32 -15.16 43.84
CA GLY A 519 27.94 -14.59 45.05
C GLY A 519 28.37 -13.12 44.93
N LEU A 520 27.85 -12.38 43.94
CA LEU A 520 28.23 -10.99 43.69
C LEU A 520 27.35 -9.99 44.47
N PRO A 521 27.92 -8.94 45.09
CA PRO A 521 27.15 -7.89 45.76
C PRO A 521 26.39 -7.01 44.74
N VAL A 522 25.08 -7.25 44.61
CA VAL A 522 24.21 -6.59 43.61
C VAL A 522 24.33 -5.06 43.62
N GLN A 523 24.44 -4.43 44.79
CA GLN A 523 24.53 -2.96 44.92
C GLN A 523 25.87 -2.39 44.41
N LYS A 524 26.98 -3.12 44.59
CA LYS A 524 28.29 -2.68 44.07
C LYS A 524 28.42 -2.91 42.57
N VAL A 525 27.83 -4.00 42.07
CA VAL A 525 27.84 -4.33 40.64
C VAL A 525 26.93 -3.38 39.85
N ALA A 526 25.74 -3.07 40.36
CA ALA A 526 24.83 -2.11 39.76
C ALA A 526 25.40 -0.67 39.71
N ALA A 527 26.25 -0.30 40.68
CA ALA A 527 26.93 0.99 40.70
C ALA A 527 28.24 1.01 39.87
N SER A 528 28.69 -0.13 39.36
CA SER A 528 29.95 -0.26 38.62
C SER A 528 29.72 -0.14 37.11
N ALA A 529 30.68 0.45 36.38
CA ALA A 529 30.66 0.56 34.92
C ALA A 529 30.88 -0.79 34.18
N VAL A 530 30.76 -1.93 34.87
CA VAL A 530 31.02 -3.26 34.32
C VAL A 530 29.84 -3.77 33.50
N ILE A 531 28.60 -3.48 33.91
CA ILE A 531 27.40 -3.94 33.18
C ILE A 531 27.30 -3.28 31.79
N PRO A 532 27.53 -1.95 31.63
CA PRO A 532 27.58 -1.32 30.30
C PRO A 532 28.66 -1.91 29.40
N LYS A 533 29.87 -2.18 29.94
CA LYS A 533 30.96 -2.80 29.17
C LYS A 533 30.61 -4.19 28.67
N VAL A 534 29.93 -5.00 29.48
CA VAL A 534 29.48 -6.34 29.07
C VAL A 534 28.35 -6.24 28.03
N ALA A 535 27.48 -5.23 28.12
CA ALA A 535 26.45 -4.97 27.10
C ALA A 535 27.07 -4.62 25.74
N GLU A 536 28.06 -3.71 25.71
CA GLU A 536 28.81 -3.37 24.50
C GLU A 536 29.55 -4.59 23.93
N ALA A 537 30.22 -5.39 24.76
CA ALA A 537 30.92 -6.60 24.34
C ALA A 537 29.97 -7.68 23.75
N MET A 538 28.67 -7.58 24.03
CA MET A 538 27.63 -8.45 23.49
C MET A 538 26.87 -7.82 22.31
N ASN A 539 27.32 -6.67 21.79
CA ASN A 539 26.68 -5.89 20.73
C ASN A 539 25.26 -5.41 21.06
N TYR A 540 24.96 -5.15 22.33
CA TYR A 540 23.72 -4.47 22.72
C TYR A 540 23.97 -2.96 22.87
N ALA A 541 23.06 -2.16 22.31
CA ALA A 541 23.20 -0.70 22.24
C ALA A 541 23.08 -0.01 23.60
N ASP A 542 22.27 -0.57 24.50
CA ASP A 542 22.01 -0.03 25.84
C ASP A 542 21.76 -1.16 26.86
N LEU A 543 21.81 -0.77 28.15
CA LEU A 543 21.55 -1.67 29.27
C LEU A 543 20.11 -2.22 29.22
N ASP A 544 19.17 -1.41 28.75
CA ASP A 544 17.77 -1.78 28.64
C ASP A 544 17.54 -2.83 27.54
N ALA A 545 18.24 -2.77 26.40
CA ALA A 545 18.20 -3.84 25.40
C ALA A 545 18.80 -5.14 25.92
N LEU A 546 19.86 -5.08 26.75
CA LEU A 546 20.40 -6.28 27.39
C LEU A 546 19.37 -6.90 28.36
N HIS A 547 18.73 -6.09 29.21
CA HIS A 547 17.68 -6.58 30.10
C HIS A 547 16.47 -7.13 29.33
N ALA A 548 16.01 -6.43 28.28
CA ALA A 548 14.95 -6.91 27.40
C ALA A 548 15.31 -8.25 26.75
N ALA A 549 16.54 -8.41 26.25
CA ALA A 549 17.01 -9.65 25.64
C ALA A 549 17.08 -10.82 26.64
N ILE A 550 17.36 -10.53 27.91
CA ILE A 550 17.30 -11.53 28.99
C ILE A 550 15.84 -11.90 29.27
N GLY A 551 14.95 -10.92 29.44
CA GLY A 551 13.53 -11.17 29.74
C GLY A 551 12.77 -11.88 28.62
N GLU A 552 13.18 -11.69 27.36
CA GLU A 552 12.64 -12.42 26.20
C GLU A 552 13.29 -13.80 26.01
N GLY A 553 14.34 -14.14 26.77
CA GLY A 553 15.03 -15.43 26.70
C GLY A 553 16.01 -15.57 25.53
N HIS A 554 16.33 -14.49 24.82
CA HIS A 554 17.38 -14.47 23.79
C HIS A 554 18.77 -14.70 24.39
N VAL A 555 18.99 -14.23 25.62
CA VAL A 555 20.25 -14.39 26.36
C VAL A 555 19.98 -14.95 27.74
N SER A 556 20.73 -15.96 28.16
CA SER A 556 20.61 -16.49 29.52
C SER A 556 21.20 -15.52 30.56
N ALA A 557 20.39 -15.13 31.55
CA ALA A 557 20.82 -14.34 32.71
C ALA A 557 22.06 -14.91 33.41
N LYS A 558 22.20 -16.25 33.44
CA LYS A 558 23.35 -16.93 34.04
C LYS A 558 24.65 -16.66 33.28
N SER A 559 24.60 -16.70 31.95
CA SER A 559 25.78 -16.43 31.10
C SER A 559 26.27 -14.99 31.29
N VAL A 560 25.33 -14.04 31.37
CA VAL A 560 25.64 -12.63 31.61
C VAL A 560 26.23 -12.42 33.01
N ALA A 561 25.64 -13.02 34.05
CA ALA A 561 26.17 -12.94 35.41
C ALA A 561 27.58 -13.52 35.55
N GLN A 562 27.89 -14.61 34.84
CA GLN A 562 29.23 -15.21 34.82
C GLN A 562 30.26 -14.34 34.11
N ARG A 563 29.89 -13.71 33.00
CA ARG A 563 30.76 -12.73 32.31
C ARG A 563 31.04 -11.52 33.19
N ILE A 564 30.02 -10.99 33.88
CA ILE A 564 30.19 -9.90 34.85
C ILE A 564 31.11 -10.34 35.99
N ALA A 565 30.96 -11.57 36.51
CA ALA A 565 31.82 -12.12 37.55
C ALA A 565 33.29 -12.23 37.11
N ARG A 566 33.53 -12.63 35.86
CA ARG A 566 34.88 -12.74 35.29
C ARG A 566 35.56 -11.38 35.19
N GLU A 567 34.83 -10.38 34.72
CA GLU A 567 35.36 -9.03 34.56
C GLU A 567 35.64 -8.32 35.90
N LEU A 568 34.83 -8.60 36.93
CA LEU A 568 35.02 -8.07 38.29
C LEU A 568 36.14 -8.76 39.07
N ARG A 569 36.45 -10.02 38.78
CA ARG A 569 37.47 -10.78 39.52
C ARG A 569 38.90 -10.48 39.04
N GLY A 570 39.07 -9.73 37.96
CA GLY A 570 40.39 -9.49 37.36
C GLY A 570 40.89 -10.75 36.67
N GLY A 571 41.32 -10.63 35.41
CA GLY A 571 41.77 -11.76 34.62
C GLY A 571 42.91 -12.52 35.31
N ASP A 572 42.66 -13.79 35.62
CA ASP A 572 43.62 -14.90 35.62
C ASP A 572 42.87 -16.20 35.93
N HIS A 573 42.07 -16.64 34.97
CA HIS A 573 41.79 -18.06 34.80
C HIS A 573 41.64 -18.32 33.30
N GLU A 574 42.63 -19.00 32.74
CA GLU A 574 42.58 -19.56 31.38
C GLU A 574 41.25 -20.27 31.17
N GLU A 575 40.48 -19.80 30.18
CA GLU A 575 39.31 -20.51 29.69
C GLU A 575 39.76 -21.86 29.11
N GLN A 576 39.48 -22.95 29.83
CA GLN A 576 39.08 -24.17 29.15
C GLN A 576 37.72 -23.92 28.50
N LEU A 577 37.76 -23.51 27.23
CA LEU A 577 36.58 -23.41 26.37
C LEU A 577 35.84 -24.75 26.35
N PRO A 578 34.53 -24.80 26.69
CA PRO A 578 33.69 -25.88 26.22
C PRO A 578 33.45 -25.63 24.73
N ALA A 579 34.16 -26.37 23.88
CA ALA A 579 33.93 -26.38 22.45
C ALA A 579 32.52 -26.95 22.15
N THR A 580 31.50 -26.10 22.15
CA THR A 580 30.24 -26.35 21.45
C THR A 580 30.21 -25.58 20.13
N ALA A 581 31.27 -25.74 19.34
CA ALA A 581 31.15 -25.58 17.90
C ALA A 581 30.31 -26.76 17.37
N ARG A 582 29.07 -26.47 16.99
CA ARG A 582 28.19 -27.39 16.28
C ARG A 582 28.85 -27.70 14.92
N GLN A 583 29.66 -28.75 14.86
CA GLN A 583 30.16 -29.25 13.58
C GLN A 583 28.99 -29.86 12.79
N PRO A 584 28.87 -29.59 11.47
CA PRO A 584 27.89 -30.26 10.63
C PRO A 584 28.21 -31.76 10.61
N ARG A 585 27.24 -32.58 11.02
CA ARG A 585 27.36 -34.05 11.02
C ARG A 585 27.66 -34.53 9.61
N PRO A 586 28.80 -35.20 9.35
CA PRO A 586 28.93 -36.07 8.19
C PRO A 586 28.03 -37.28 8.42
N SER A 587 27.40 -37.78 7.35
CA SER A 587 26.55 -38.97 7.43
C SER A 587 27.34 -40.13 8.02
N ARG A 588 26.75 -40.77 9.03
CA ARG A 588 27.37 -41.85 9.80
C ARG A 588 27.37 -43.12 8.92
N ARG A 589 28.46 -43.38 8.19
CA ARG A 589 28.75 -44.74 7.71
C ARG A 589 28.89 -45.64 8.94
N LYS A 590 28.16 -46.77 8.96
CA LYS A 590 28.27 -47.81 9.98
C LYS A 590 29.74 -48.26 10.05
N GLN A 591 30.44 -47.92 11.12
CA GLN A 591 31.73 -48.54 11.44
C GLN A 591 31.43 -49.93 11.99
N THR A 592 31.73 -50.95 11.19
CA THR A 592 31.80 -52.34 11.63
C THR A 592 32.98 -52.47 12.60
N VAL A 593 32.70 -52.86 13.84
CA VAL A 593 33.74 -53.12 14.85
C VAL A 593 34.49 -54.37 14.38
N GLY A 594 35.79 -54.25 14.08
CA GLY A 594 36.62 -55.29 13.48
C GLY A 594 36.98 -56.46 14.39
N VAL A 595 36.01 -56.99 15.13
CA VAL A 595 36.16 -58.15 16.01
C VAL A 595 35.32 -59.30 15.44
N HIS A 596 35.97 -60.40 15.09
CA HIS A 596 35.32 -61.63 14.64
C HIS A 596 35.18 -62.57 15.83
N VAL A 597 33.96 -63.04 16.10
CA VAL A 597 33.70 -64.11 17.08
C VAL A 597 33.76 -65.44 16.35
N GLU A 598 34.57 -66.38 16.83
CA GLU A 598 34.69 -67.72 16.22
C GLU A 598 33.33 -68.44 16.26
N GLY A 599 32.87 -68.93 15.11
CA GLY A 599 31.65 -69.75 14.98
C GLY A 599 30.33 -68.98 14.79
N LEU A 600 30.32 -67.64 14.81
CA LEU A 600 29.12 -66.83 14.54
C LEU A 600 29.46 -65.59 13.68
N ASP A 601 28.80 -65.47 12.53
CA ASP A 601 28.86 -64.29 11.67
C ASP A 601 27.81 -63.24 12.10
N ASP A 602 28.19 -61.97 12.05
CA ASP A 602 27.31 -60.79 12.26
C ASP A 602 26.66 -60.64 13.65
N VAL A 603 27.42 -60.95 14.71
CA VAL A 603 26.99 -60.72 16.10
C VAL A 603 27.27 -59.27 16.53
N MET A 604 26.36 -58.69 17.31
CA MET A 604 26.57 -57.35 17.90
C MET A 604 27.71 -57.41 18.92
N VAL A 605 28.88 -56.88 18.54
CA VAL A 605 30.06 -56.82 19.41
C VAL A 605 30.22 -55.43 20.02
N ARG A 606 30.54 -55.38 21.32
CA ARG A 606 30.84 -54.15 22.04
C ARG A 606 32.12 -54.29 22.86
N LEU A 607 33.03 -53.33 22.71
CA LEU A 607 34.23 -53.22 23.54
C LEU A 607 33.86 -52.79 24.98
N SER A 608 34.36 -53.52 25.97
CA SER A 608 34.11 -53.23 27.38
C SER A 608 34.90 -52.00 27.86
N ARG A 609 34.23 -51.11 28.59
CA ARG A 609 34.83 -49.88 29.12
C ARG A 609 35.76 -50.08 30.32
N CYS A 610 35.75 -51.26 30.94
CA CYS A 610 36.58 -51.54 32.11
C CYS A 610 38.06 -51.82 31.77
N CYS A 611 38.34 -52.36 30.58
CA CYS A 611 39.71 -52.69 30.14
C CYS A 611 40.06 -52.11 28.76
N THR A 612 39.08 -51.57 28.03
CA THR A 612 39.25 -50.87 26.75
C THR A 612 40.25 -51.55 25.82
N PRO A 613 39.91 -52.74 25.26
CA PRO A 613 40.84 -53.50 24.42
C PRO A 613 41.21 -52.71 23.18
N VAL A 614 42.49 -52.72 22.82
CA VAL A 614 43.02 -52.12 21.59
C VAL A 614 43.56 -53.19 20.64
N PRO A 615 43.67 -52.91 19.33
CA PRO A 615 44.22 -53.87 18.37
C PRO A 615 45.63 -54.31 18.77
N GLY A 616 45.83 -55.61 19.00
CA GLY A 616 47.08 -56.20 19.49
C GLY A 616 46.96 -56.85 20.87
N ASP A 617 45.92 -56.52 21.65
CA ASP A 617 45.63 -57.20 22.91
C ASP A 617 45.01 -58.58 22.67
N GLU A 618 45.36 -59.56 23.51
CA GLU A 618 44.60 -60.81 23.61
C GLU A 618 43.23 -60.51 24.23
N ILE A 619 42.15 -60.92 23.54
CA ILE A 619 40.78 -60.59 23.90
C ILE A 619 39.95 -61.84 24.17
N ILE A 620 38.97 -61.72 25.07
CA ILE A 620 37.94 -62.72 25.32
C ILE A 620 36.54 -62.10 25.17
N GLY A 621 35.63 -62.84 24.56
CA GLY A 621 34.23 -62.49 24.45
C GLY A 621 33.44 -62.96 25.68
N PHE A 622 32.39 -62.24 26.05
CA PHE A 622 31.41 -62.72 27.01
C PHE A 622 30.00 -62.38 26.53
N VAL A 623 29.15 -63.39 26.39
CA VAL A 623 27.77 -63.24 25.88
C VAL A 623 26.88 -62.64 26.98
N THR A 624 26.44 -61.40 26.76
CA THR A 624 25.53 -60.71 27.70
C THR A 624 24.06 -61.01 27.37
N ARG A 625 23.20 -61.01 28.39
CA ARG A 625 21.74 -61.12 28.19
C ARG A 625 21.20 -59.83 27.53
N GLY A 626 21.11 -59.84 26.20
CA GLY A 626 20.40 -58.84 25.40
C GLY A 626 21.22 -57.67 24.84
N ARG A 627 22.54 -57.61 25.05
CA ARG A 627 23.41 -56.54 24.50
C ARG A 627 24.57 -57.05 23.65
N GLY A 628 24.49 -58.31 23.20
CA GLY A 628 25.50 -58.94 22.37
C GLY A 628 26.74 -59.39 23.15
N VAL A 629 27.85 -59.54 22.44
CA VAL A 629 29.13 -60.01 23.00
C VAL A 629 29.92 -58.81 23.51
N SER A 630 30.26 -58.84 24.81
CA SER A 630 31.13 -57.84 25.43
C SER A 630 32.57 -58.32 25.36
N VAL A 631 33.46 -57.54 24.74
CA VAL A 631 34.86 -57.91 24.54
C VAL A 631 35.71 -57.31 25.65
N HIS A 632 36.44 -58.17 26.34
CA HIS A 632 37.40 -57.81 27.39
C HIS A 632 38.82 -58.22 26.96
N ARG A 633 39.85 -57.60 27.57
CA ARG A 633 41.20 -58.16 27.52
C ARG A 633 41.24 -59.46 28.33
N ALA A 634 42.05 -60.43 27.90
CA ALA A 634 42.18 -61.74 28.55
C ALA A 634 42.62 -61.64 30.02
N ASP A 635 43.37 -60.59 30.38
CA ASP A 635 43.86 -60.30 31.74
C ASP A 635 42.89 -59.45 32.60
N CYS A 636 41.67 -59.18 32.13
CA CYS A 636 40.74 -58.31 32.84
C CYS A 636 40.17 -58.99 34.10
N ALA A 637 40.39 -58.38 35.28
CA ALA A 637 39.85 -58.86 36.55
C ALA A 637 38.32 -59.02 36.57
N ASN A 638 37.60 -58.10 35.90
CA ASN A 638 36.14 -58.20 35.76
C ASN A 638 35.73 -59.35 34.83
N ALA A 639 36.54 -59.68 33.84
CA ALA A 639 36.27 -60.83 32.98
C ALA A 639 36.48 -62.13 33.75
N ALA A 640 37.57 -62.25 34.53
CA ALA A 640 37.83 -63.40 35.39
C ALA A 640 36.67 -63.66 36.39
N SER A 641 36.10 -62.61 36.98
CA SER A 641 34.92 -62.73 37.86
C SER A 641 33.67 -63.20 37.11
N LEU A 642 33.45 -62.75 35.87
CA LEU A 642 32.31 -63.16 35.05
C LEU A 642 32.43 -64.63 34.62
N VAL A 643 33.64 -65.08 34.27
CA VAL A 643 33.96 -66.48 33.94
C VAL A 643 33.72 -67.40 35.13
N ALA A 644 34.20 -67.02 36.32
CA ALA A 644 34.00 -67.81 37.55
C ALA A 644 32.52 -67.97 37.93
N THR A 645 31.68 -67.01 37.54
CA THR A 645 30.24 -67.01 37.90
C THR A 645 29.37 -67.66 36.82
N ASN A 646 29.77 -67.63 35.55
CA ASN A 646 28.98 -68.13 34.41
C ASN A 646 29.88 -68.65 33.27
N GLY A 647 30.51 -69.82 33.46
CA GLY A 647 31.45 -70.40 32.49
C GLY A 647 30.88 -70.69 31.11
N ASP A 648 29.58 -71.00 31.01
CA ASP A 648 28.90 -71.37 29.74
C ASP A 648 28.66 -70.19 28.78
N ARG A 649 29.19 -68.99 29.07
CA ARG A 649 28.94 -67.75 28.30
C ARG A 649 30.19 -67.06 27.76
N LEU A 650 31.34 -67.74 27.85
CA LEU A 650 32.58 -67.35 27.17
C LEU A 650 32.46 -67.53 25.67
#